data_AF-A0A353BB57-F1
#
_entry.id   AF-A0A353BB57-F1
#
_cell.length_a   1.000
_cell.length_b   1.000
_cell.length_c   1.000
_cell.angle_alpha   90.00
_cell.angle_beta   90.00
_cell.angle_gamma   90.00
#
_symmetry.space_group_name_H-M   'P 1'
#
loop_
_entity.id
_entity.type
_entity.pdbx_description
1 polymer ?
#
loop_
_entity_poly.entity_id
_entity_poly.type
_entity_poly.pdbx_seq_one_letter_code
_entity_poly.pdbx_strand_id
1 'polypeptide(L)'
;MHKLASSALLTLLTLPVIARAADRPNIVILFADDISARELPLYGSSVWSKPTKGDTSDPKYQAKTPVLDQLASDGCWIKTAWASVVCSPSRAMMMTGRYAHLHKWWGNKSKGSYVDENGQSAKWPLYLSSPHQIGHIAQQAGYGTYWAGKTQMAGDLRRYGYDQGCFTPGNLSDTDNPYTDFKLVYDKSSGTKVLRNVDTGEAVESYLQHGWYWYPHVRLMNHNHQQFQWWPNTPESKEQFGLGTYGPDVELDFVFDFMQKQVAEDKPFFVYHTTHLGHDAYDWLNPNLESRWPGTPVVKWDGVKYTRTEPNITGDEGQYDTHGTVTEPGIHNHVNYLDYQVWLYQKKFKDLGIADNTIFVFCADNGTSGYGKNSTDRQKGVHVPLIISAPGLTKRGEQDVLVNMSDFLPTIAEITGAELPADYEINGESLVPFLFGDKATHRDWLYGYKDKEQIIRGKKVLRDGRGKWWDVEHYPHDLISFPQITDWESVSSAHRAERDKLLAVLPRFDQQIHGKNAPGFDAATAPLAVASESAKQAKASAKKPPAKWSPIWDDDFNDESLLSDRYVIPEDYSSAWSIEDGHLVGKQVSDKHGSVIRAELDFRDVDIQFDFRFRGATRFNFVIDDKNEASVHAGHICRASISPNQLMIGDDKEGAMNLEVRKQRQATDLTAEQAEALEARLARTRSSVSVKIEPGQWHTLRLRIRGDIMKAFLDDTQVTSLRSPGFAHPTKNKCGFTVNGQSIDFDNFVIRQLETANERKLETERTTDKHK
;
A
#
# COMPACT_ATOMS: atom_id res chain seq x y z
N MET A 1 -24.60 49.11 -66.92
CA MET A 1 -24.96 48.87 -65.51
C MET A 1 -24.56 47.44 -65.15
N HIS A 2 -23.97 47.24 -63.97
CA HIS A 2 -23.54 45.97 -63.36
C HIS A 2 -22.33 45.25 -63.99
N LYS A 3 -21.14 45.53 -63.42
CA LYS A 3 -20.01 44.60 -63.41
C LYS A 3 -20.03 43.82 -62.10
N LEU A 4 -19.83 42.51 -62.23
CA LEU A 4 -19.78 41.50 -61.18
C LEU A 4 -18.77 41.83 -60.09
N ALA A 5 -19.20 41.74 -58.83
CA ALA A 5 -18.34 41.61 -57.67
C ALA A 5 -18.71 40.30 -56.97
N SER A 6 -17.82 39.31 -57.05
CA SER A 6 -17.89 38.07 -56.27
C SER A 6 -17.62 38.39 -54.81
N SER A 7 -18.64 38.26 -53.96
CA SER A 7 -18.45 38.11 -52.52
C SER A 7 -18.17 36.63 -52.23
N ALA A 8 -16.91 36.28 -52.03
CA ALA A 8 -16.51 35.04 -51.42
C ALA A 8 -16.88 35.10 -49.93
N LEU A 9 -17.94 34.38 -49.56
CA LEU A 9 -18.35 34.19 -48.17
C LEU A 9 -17.35 33.23 -47.53
N LEU A 10 -16.40 33.76 -46.75
CA LEU A 10 -15.46 32.97 -45.96
C LEU A 10 -16.24 32.37 -44.78
N THR A 11 -16.82 31.19 -44.96
CA THR A 11 -17.43 30.42 -43.88
C THR A 11 -16.30 29.84 -43.03
N LEU A 12 -15.98 30.50 -41.91
CA LEU A 12 -15.13 29.91 -40.88
C LEU A 12 -15.88 28.69 -40.32
N LEU A 13 -15.56 27.51 -40.83
CA LEU A 13 -15.91 26.24 -40.17
C LEU A 13 -15.07 26.14 -38.90
N THR A 14 -15.57 26.69 -37.79
CA THR A 14 -15.13 26.27 -36.46
C THR A 14 -15.66 24.86 -36.23
N LEU A 15 -14.92 23.86 -36.68
CA LEU A 15 -15.12 22.49 -36.21
C LEU A 15 -14.94 22.49 -34.69
N PRO A 16 -15.94 22.08 -33.89
CA PRO A 16 -15.71 21.85 -32.48
C PRO A 16 -14.70 20.70 -32.40
N VAL A 17 -13.49 21.02 -31.96
CA VAL A 17 -12.53 20.00 -31.51
C VAL A 17 -13.15 19.44 -30.25
N ILE A 18 -13.93 18.38 -30.40
CA ILE A 18 -14.28 17.51 -29.27
C ILE A 18 -12.96 16.85 -28.90
N ALA A 19 -12.29 17.41 -27.89
CA ALA A 19 -11.12 16.81 -27.27
C ALA A 19 -11.55 15.45 -26.71
N ARG A 20 -11.38 14.40 -27.51
CA ARG A 20 -11.47 13.02 -27.06
C ARG A 20 -10.29 12.84 -26.11
N ALA A 21 -10.54 12.47 -24.86
CA ALA A 21 -9.46 12.01 -23.98
C ALA A 21 -8.67 10.95 -24.76
N ALA A 22 -7.34 11.07 -24.84
CA ALA A 22 -6.56 10.05 -25.51
C ALA A 22 -6.80 8.71 -24.82
N ASP A 23 -6.64 7.60 -25.54
CA ASP A 23 -6.94 6.26 -25.03
C ASP A 23 -6.14 5.90 -23.76
N ARG A 24 -5.08 6.66 -23.44
CA ARG A 24 -4.18 6.48 -22.28
C ARG A 24 -3.63 7.84 -21.77
N PRO A 25 -4.38 8.60 -20.96
CA PRO A 25 -3.91 9.90 -20.47
C PRO A 25 -2.82 9.75 -19.41
N ASN A 26 -1.95 10.75 -19.29
CA ASN A 26 -1.07 10.88 -18.13
C ASN A 26 -1.88 11.20 -16.87
N ILE A 27 -1.41 10.78 -15.70
CA ILE A 27 -2.14 10.94 -14.45
C ILE A 27 -1.19 11.50 -13.38
N VAL A 28 -1.57 12.60 -12.76
CA VAL A 28 -0.85 13.20 -11.63
C VAL A 28 -1.83 13.38 -10.47
N ILE A 29 -1.52 12.77 -9.33
CA ILE A 29 -2.23 12.99 -8.07
C ILE A 29 -1.29 13.75 -7.14
N LEU A 30 -1.62 15.01 -6.85
CA LEU A 30 -1.03 15.81 -5.79
C LEU A 30 -1.86 15.63 -4.51
N PHE A 31 -1.33 14.84 -3.59
CA PHE A 31 -1.99 14.45 -2.33
C PHE A 31 -1.30 15.11 -1.14
N ALA A 32 -1.83 16.26 -0.73
CA ALA A 32 -1.30 17.07 0.36
C ALA A 32 -1.56 16.45 1.74
N ASP A 33 -0.75 16.83 2.72
CA ASP A 33 -0.78 16.29 4.08
C ASP A 33 -1.40 17.29 5.06
N ASP A 34 -2.34 16.83 5.88
CA ASP A 34 -3.03 17.65 6.89
C ASP A 34 -3.69 18.95 6.34
N ILE A 35 -4.47 18.87 5.27
CA ILE A 35 -5.23 20.02 4.74
C ILE A 35 -6.74 19.73 4.74
N SER A 36 -7.45 20.43 5.62
CA SER A 36 -8.91 20.48 5.61
C SER A 36 -9.42 21.28 4.42
N ALA A 37 -10.60 20.90 3.90
CA ALA A 37 -11.30 21.68 2.87
C ALA A 37 -11.45 23.17 3.26
N ARG A 38 -11.65 23.44 4.56
CA ARG A 38 -11.82 24.80 5.10
C ARG A 38 -10.64 25.74 4.85
N GLU A 39 -9.42 25.22 4.67
CA GLU A 39 -8.23 26.06 4.50
C GLU A 39 -8.10 26.61 3.07
N LEU A 40 -8.91 26.09 2.13
CA LEU A 40 -8.99 26.61 0.78
C LEU A 40 -10.13 27.63 0.65
N PRO A 41 -9.85 28.86 0.16
CA PRO A 41 -10.86 29.88 -0.11
C PRO A 41 -12.05 29.38 -0.93
N LEU A 42 -11.80 28.49 -1.90
CA LEU A 42 -12.80 27.84 -2.74
C LEU A 42 -13.98 27.24 -1.96
N TYR A 43 -13.74 26.69 -0.76
CA TYR A 43 -14.78 26.07 0.06
C TYR A 43 -15.58 27.07 0.91
N GLY A 44 -15.24 28.36 0.84
CA GLY A 44 -16.04 29.45 1.43
C GLY A 44 -16.11 29.45 2.96
N SER A 45 -15.18 28.79 3.65
CA SER A 45 -15.16 28.76 5.11
C SER A 45 -14.97 30.17 5.67
N SER A 46 -15.77 30.55 6.67
CA SER A 46 -15.62 31.80 7.42
C SER A 46 -14.55 31.72 8.53
N VAL A 47 -13.94 30.55 8.72
CA VAL A 47 -12.98 30.27 9.79
C VAL A 47 -11.82 29.39 9.29
N TRP A 48 -10.60 29.75 9.67
CA TRP A 48 -9.33 29.10 9.27
C TRP A 48 -8.44 28.82 10.48
N SER A 49 -7.28 28.21 10.24
CA SER A 49 -6.31 27.84 11.27
C SER A 49 -5.25 28.93 11.54
N LYS A 50 -5.03 29.28 12.81
CA LYS A 50 -3.94 30.17 13.24
C LYS A 50 -2.59 29.45 13.28
N PRO A 51 -1.45 30.14 13.06
CA PRO A 51 -0.11 29.54 13.13
C PRO A 51 0.22 28.82 14.45
N THR A 52 -0.41 29.20 15.57
CA THR A 52 -0.21 28.65 16.92
C THR A 52 -1.39 27.78 17.42
N LYS A 53 -2.24 27.28 16.50
CA LYS A 53 -3.52 26.56 16.73
C LYS A 53 -4.71 27.47 17.03
N GLY A 54 -5.89 26.87 16.84
CA GLY A 54 -7.17 27.50 17.08
C GLY A 54 -7.70 28.21 15.84
N ASP A 55 -8.92 28.69 15.99
CA ASP A 55 -9.72 29.26 14.92
C ASP A 55 -9.48 30.77 14.77
N THR A 56 -9.51 31.25 13.53
CA THR A 56 -9.43 32.67 13.17
C THR A 56 -10.35 33.00 12.00
N SER A 57 -10.82 34.24 11.97
CA SER A 57 -11.48 34.86 10.81
C SER A 57 -10.74 36.12 10.35
N ASP A 58 -9.51 36.35 10.85
CA ASP A 58 -8.63 37.42 10.39
C ASP A 58 -8.18 37.12 8.94
N PRO A 59 -8.55 37.94 7.94
CA PRO A 59 -8.26 37.70 6.54
C PRO A 59 -6.77 37.56 6.22
N LYS A 60 -5.87 38.05 7.09
CA LYS A 60 -4.42 37.86 6.88
C LYS A 60 -3.99 36.40 6.90
N TYR A 61 -4.76 35.54 7.59
CA TYR A 61 -4.52 34.08 7.66
C TYR A 61 -5.38 33.30 6.67
N GLN A 62 -6.08 33.97 5.77
CA GLN A 62 -6.75 33.31 4.66
C GLN A 62 -5.72 33.05 3.55
N ALA A 63 -5.68 31.83 3.03
CA ALA A 63 -4.86 31.50 1.88
C ALA A 63 -5.33 32.24 0.62
N LYS A 64 -4.46 32.34 -0.38
CA LYS A 64 -4.70 32.95 -1.69
C LYS A 64 -4.33 31.91 -2.74
N THR A 65 -5.34 31.38 -3.42
CA THR A 65 -5.19 30.20 -4.29
C THR A 65 -5.73 30.43 -5.71
N PRO A 66 -5.30 31.49 -6.42
CA PRO A 66 -5.86 31.85 -7.72
C PRO A 66 -5.76 30.72 -8.76
N VAL A 67 -4.75 29.85 -8.68
CA VAL A 67 -4.54 28.80 -9.68
C VAL A 67 -5.39 27.57 -9.38
N LEU A 68 -5.50 27.15 -8.12
CA LEU A 68 -6.44 26.11 -7.70
C LEU A 68 -7.89 26.55 -7.92
N ASP A 69 -8.23 27.81 -7.67
CA ASP A 69 -9.56 28.36 -7.91
C ASP A 69 -9.89 28.32 -9.41
N GLN A 70 -8.94 28.72 -10.26
CA GLN A 70 -9.08 28.62 -11.72
C GLN A 70 -9.20 27.15 -12.15
N LEU A 71 -8.36 26.26 -11.63
CA LEU A 71 -8.39 24.83 -11.94
C LEU A 71 -9.71 24.17 -11.53
N ALA A 72 -10.31 24.60 -10.42
CA ALA A 72 -11.60 24.13 -9.95
C ALA A 72 -12.77 24.64 -10.81
N SER A 73 -12.66 25.88 -11.32
CA SER A 73 -13.63 26.46 -12.26
C SER A 73 -13.55 25.81 -13.65
N ASP A 74 -12.34 25.63 -14.16
CA ASP A 74 -12.09 25.03 -15.46
C ASP A 74 -12.34 23.53 -15.44
N GLY A 75 -11.95 22.84 -14.38
CA GLY A 75 -12.26 21.43 -14.11
C GLY A 75 -13.53 21.30 -13.29
N CYS A 76 -13.53 20.37 -12.34
CA CYS A 76 -14.58 20.27 -11.33
C CYS A 76 -13.98 20.11 -9.93
N TRP A 77 -14.74 20.48 -8.91
CA TRP A 77 -14.36 20.26 -7.52
C TRP A 77 -15.51 19.66 -6.73
N ILE A 78 -15.18 18.82 -5.75
CA ILE A 78 -16.17 18.07 -4.99
C ILE A 78 -16.44 18.78 -3.67
N LYS A 79 -17.71 19.10 -3.44
CA LYS A 79 -18.18 19.75 -2.21
C LYS A 79 -17.90 18.91 -0.97
N THR A 80 -18.11 17.60 -1.07
CA THR A 80 -17.94 16.64 0.03
C THR A 80 -17.02 15.48 -0.35
N ALA A 81 -15.72 15.67 -0.15
CA ALA A 81 -14.73 14.60 -0.25
C ALA A 81 -14.23 14.17 1.13
N TRP A 82 -14.25 12.87 1.42
CA TRP A 82 -13.79 12.31 2.68
C TRP A 82 -12.55 11.43 2.52
N ALA A 83 -11.55 11.75 3.33
CA ALA A 83 -10.49 10.83 3.70
C ALA A 83 -10.81 10.14 5.04
N SER A 84 -9.83 9.47 5.62
CA SER A 84 -9.88 9.08 7.04
C SER A 84 -9.38 10.23 7.91
N VAL A 85 -9.42 10.10 9.25
CA VAL A 85 -9.11 11.24 10.15
C VAL A 85 -7.62 11.50 10.36
N VAL A 86 -6.75 10.65 9.81
CA VAL A 86 -5.30 10.73 9.99
C VAL A 86 -4.57 10.02 8.84
N CYS A 87 -3.31 10.39 8.61
CA CYS A 87 -2.60 10.14 7.36
C CYS A 87 -2.51 8.66 6.95
N SER A 88 -2.10 7.74 7.84
CA SER A 88 -1.89 6.32 7.51
C SER A 88 -3.15 5.63 6.92
N PRO A 89 -4.33 5.66 7.58
CA PRO A 89 -5.53 5.06 7.03
C PRO A 89 -5.98 5.72 5.73
N SER A 90 -5.89 7.04 5.59
CA SER A 90 -6.27 7.74 4.36
C SER A 90 -5.41 7.35 3.17
N ARG A 91 -4.09 7.28 3.36
CA ARG A 91 -3.15 6.81 2.34
C ARG A 91 -3.38 5.35 1.99
N ALA A 92 -3.75 4.51 2.97
CA ALA A 92 -4.17 3.14 2.71
C ALA A 92 -5.44 3.07 1.86
N MET A 93 -6.45 3.91 2.14
CA MET A 93 -7.67 4.00 1.33
C MET A 93 -7.35 4.40 -0.11
N MET A 94 -6.58 5.48 -0.30
CA MET A 94 -6.12 5.95 -1.62
C MET A 94 -5.41 4.84 -2.41
N MET A 95 -4.46 4.14 -1.77
CA MET A 95 -3.64 3.15 -2.44
C MET A 95 -4.37 1.83 -2.71
N THR A 96 -5.33 1.43 -1.89
CA THR A 96 -5.92 0.07 -1.93
C THR A 96 -7.39 0.04 -2.30
N GLY A 97 -8.07 1.19 -2.33
CA GLY A 97 -9.53 1.25 -2.47
C GLY A 97 -10.32 0.55 -1.35
N ARG A 98 -9.66 0.22 -0.23
CA ARG A 98 -10.22 -0.57 0.87
C ARG A 98 -10.26 0.21 2.17
N TYR A 99 -11.14 -0.19 3.07
CA TYR A 99 -11.18 0.28 4.45
C TYR A 99 -10.39 -0.64 5.40
N ALA A 100 -10.18 -0.18 6.64
CA ALA A 100 -9.27 -0.84 7.58
C ALA A 100 -9.71 -2.21 8.07
N HIS A 101 -10.98 -2.60 7.89
CA HIS A 101 -11.37 -3.98 8.18
C HIS A 101 -10.62 -4.99 7.29
N LEU A 102 -10.17 -4.58 6.11
CA LEU A 102 -9.35 -5.40 5.21
C LEU A 102 -7.86 -5.15 5.42
N HIS A 103 -7.41 -3.90 5.29
CA HIS A 103 -5.98 -3.59 5.28
C HIS A 103 -5.34 -3.41 6.67
N LYS A 104 -6.17 -3.34 7.74
CA LYS A 104 -5.80 -3.28 9.16
C LYS A 104 -4.96 -2.08 9.59
N TRP A 105 -5.02 -0.97 8.86
CA TRP A 105 -4.38 0.28 9.28
C TRP A 105 -5.45 1.21 9.84
N TRP A 106 -5.62 1.18 11.16
CA TRP A 106 -6.69 1.90 11.86
C TRP A 106 -6.27 3.30 12.31
N GLY A 107 -4.97 3.62 12.25
CA GLY A 107 -4.41 4.92 12.61
C GLY A 107 -2.89 4.94 12.49
N ASN A 108 -2.24 6.09 12.70
CA ASN A 108 -0.79 6.25 12.51
C ASN A 108 0.05 5.26 13.35
N LYS A 109 -0.33 5.07 14.62
CA LYS A 109 0.30 4.12 15.55
C LYS A 109 -0.45 2.78 15.65
N SER A 110 -1.61 2.69 14.99
CA SER A 110 -2.56 1.58 15.10
C SER A 110 -2.63 0.78 13.79
N LYS A 111 -1.48 0.23 13.41
CA LYS A 111 -1.35 -0.71 12.29
C LYS A 111 -1.35 -2.13 12.84
N GLY A 112 -2.11 -3.01 12.21
CA GLY A 112 -2.19 -4.43 12.53
C GLY A 112 -0.82 -5.10 12.46
N SER A 113 -0.65 -6.16 13.24
CA SER A 113 0.58 -6.95 13.26
C SER A 113 0.44 -8.23 12.44
N TYR A 114 1.57 -8.77 12.01
CA TYR A 114 1.70 -10.10 11.39
C TYR A 114 3.00 -10.76 11.86
N VAL A 115 3.16 -12.05 11.59
CA VAL A 115 4.42 -12.78 11.79
C VAL A 115 5.20 -12.73 10.48
N ASP A 116 6.40 -12.14 10.52
CA ASP A 116 7.27 -12.04 9.36
C ASP A 116 7.94 -13.38 8.99
N GLU A 117 8.72 -13.37 7.92
CA GLU A 117 9.44 -14.55 7.43
C GLU A 117 10.45 -15.12 8.44
N ASN A 118 10.93 -14.31 9.38
CA ASN A 118 11.84 -14.71 10.44
C ASN A 118 11.11 -15.20 11.69
N GLY A 119 9.79 -15.03 11.76
CA GLY A 119 8.96 -15.45 12.89
C GLY A 119 8.77 -14.37 13.93
N GLN A 120 9.13 -13.14 13.59
CA GLN A 120 9.04 -12.01 14.48
C GLN A 120 7.73 -11.27 14.23
N SER A 121 7.15 -10.75 15.30
CA SER A 121 6.00 -9.87 15.20
C SER A 121 6.43 -8.55 14.57
N ALA A 122 5.81 -8.18 13.46
CA ALA A 122 6.08 -6.96 12.72
C ALA A 122 4.77 -6.24 12.35
N LYS A 123 4.86 -4.97 11.93
CA LYS A 123 3.70 -4.25 11.38
C LYS A 123 3.33 -4.83 10.04
N TRP A 124 2.04 -5.12 9.82
CA TRP A 124 1.55 -5.68 8.57
C TRP A 124 1.59 -4.60 7.47
N PRO A 125 2.51 -4.69 6.50
CA PRO A 125 2.63 -3.70 5.44
C PRO A 125 1.46 -3.82 4.45
N LEU A 126 1.08 -2.71 3.82
CA LEU A 126 -0.08 -2.70 2.91
C LEU A 126 0.10 -3.63 1.71
N TYR A 127 1.32 -3.80 1.19
CA TYR A 127 1.58 -4.72 0.07
C TYR A 127 1.36 -6.20 0.42
N LEU A 128 1.23 -6.55 1.70
CA LEU A 128 0.81 -7.91 2.09
C LEU A 128 -0.70 -8.00 2.34
N SER A 129 -1.38 -6.89 2.65
CA SER A 129 -2.84 -6.87 2.80
C SER A 129 -3.59 -6.54 1.50
N SER A 130 -2.87 -6.00 0.51
CA SER A 130 -3.37 -5.71 -0.83
C SER A 130 -2.26 -5.90 -1.88
N PRO A 131 -2.37 -6.93 -2.74
CA PRO A 131 -1.48 -7.07 -3.89
C PRO A 131 -1.80 -6.06 -5.01
N HIS A 132 -3.04 -5.55 -5.08
CA HIS A 132 -3.47 -4.56 -6.07
C HIS A 132 -3.51 -3.17 -5.44
N GLN A 133 -2.44 -2.42 -5.61
CA GLN A 133 -2.37 -1.02 -5.17
C GLN A 133 -2.33 -0.09 -6.37
N ILE A 134 -2.67 1.18 -6.18
CA ILE A 134 -2.81 2.16 -7.26
C ILE A 134 -1.58 2.26 -8.18
N GLY A 135 -0.37 2.14 -7.61
CA GLY A 135 0.87 2.06 -8.38
C GLY A 135 0.96 0.77 -9.22
N HIS A 136 0.67 -0.39 -8.61
CA HIS A 136 0.63 -1.66 -9.34
C HIS A 136 -0.41 -1.66 -10.46
N ILE A 137 -1.57 -1.03 -10.26
CA ILE A 137 -2.62 -0.89 -11.28
C ILE A 137 -2.09 -0.10 -12.48
N ALA A 138 -1.43 1.05 -12.23
CA ALA A 138 -0.81 1.81 -13.30
C ALA A 138 0.30 1.01 -14.01
N GLN A 139 1.16 0.30 -13.27
CA GLN A 139 2.21 -0.55 -13.85
C GLN A 139 1.62 -1.69 -14.71
N GLN A 140 0.55 -2.34 -14.27
CA GLN A 140 -0.14 -3.39 -15.04
C GLN A 140 -0.66 -2.87 -16.37
N ALA A 141 -1.12 -1.62 -16.41
CA ALA A 141 -1.51 -0.96 -17.65
C ALA A 141 -0.32 -0.51 -18.52
N GLY A 142 0.93 -0.60 -18.04
CA GLY A 142 2.14 -0.22 -18.76
C GLY A 142 2.55 1.26 -18.58
N TYR A 143 2.02 1.94 -17.56
CA TYR A 143 2.43 3.30 -17.23
C TYR A 143 3.82 3.30 -16.58
N GLY A 144 4.61 4.35 -16.83
CA GLY A 144 5.72 4.67 -15.93
C GLY A 144 5.16 5.19 -14.61
N THR A 145 5.76 4.80 -13.49
CA THR A 145 5.21 5.11 -12.16
C THR A 145 6.23 5.79 -11.25
N TYR A 146 5.82 6.90 -10.65
CA TYR A 146 6.67 7.71 -9.77
C TYR A 146 5.98 8.07 -8.46
N TRP A 147 6.71 7.98 -7.35
CA TRP A 147 6.22 8.38 -6.04
C TRP A 147 7.13 9.43 -5.40
N ALA A 148 6.58 10.59 -5.06
CA ALA A 148 7.29 11.69 -4.42
C ALA A 148 6.73 12.05 -3.03
N GLY A 149 7.60 12.48 -2.12
CA GLY A 149 7.25 13.06 -0.83
C GLY A 149 7.08 12.07 0.33
N LYS A 150 6.08 12.32 1.18
CA LYS A 150 5.83 11.58 2.42
C LYS A 150 5.28 10.19 2.17
N THR A 151 6.04 9.17 2.58
CA THR A 151 5.56 7.79 2.39
C THR A 151 4.60 7.36 3.50
N GLN A 152 5.02 7.47 4.76
CA GLN A 152 4.33 6.96 5.94
C GLN A 152 4.00 5.44 5.87
N MET A 153 4.69 4.74 4.99
CA MET A 153 4.51 3.33 4.72
C MET A 153 5.36 2.43 5.63
N ALA A 154 5.00 1.14 5.73
CA ALA A 154 5.74 0.17 6.52
C ALA A 154 6.35 -0.89 5.60
N GLY A 155 7.52 -1.40 5.95
CA GLY A 155 8.22 -2.38 5.12
C GLY A 155 8.97 -1.74 3.95
N ASP A 156 9.19 -2.54 2.90
CA ASP A 156 10.01 -2.15 1.75
C ASP A 156 9.22 -1.28 0.76
N LEU A 157 9.65 -0.02 0.58
CA LEU A 157 9.00 0.94 -0.31
C LEU A 157 8.96 0.48 -1.78
N ARG A 158 9.90 -0.38 -2.20
CA ARG A 158 9.97 -0.91 -3.57
C ARG A 158 8.80 -1.84 -3.91
N ARG A 159 8.08 -2.33 -2.90
CA ARG A 159 6.96 -3.28 -3.06
C ARG A 159 5.59 -2.58 -3.18
N TYR A 160 5.58 -1.27 -3.36
CA TYR A 160 4.36 -0.46 -3.44
C TYR A 160 3.92 -0.12 -4.88
N GLY A 161 4.64 -0.64 -5.89
CA GLY A 161 4.27 -0.53 -7.29
C GLY A 161 4.71 0.77 -7.96
N TYR A 162 5.95 1.19 -7.72
CA TYR A 162 6.53 2.39 -8.32
C TYR A 162 7.92 2.10 -8.90
N ASP A 163 8.17 2.57 -10.12
CA ASP A 163 9.44 2.39 -10.83
C ASP A 163 10.55 3.22 -10.19
N GLN A 164 10.23 4.45 -9.77
CA GLN A 164 11.16 5.39 -9.15
C GLN A 164 10.47 6.20 -8.03
N GLY A 165 11.27 6.87 -7.19
CA GLY A 165 10.72 7.80 -6.22
C GLY A 165 11.73 8.74 -5.58
N CYS A 166 11.20 9.80 -4.95
CA CYS A 166 11.93 10.82 -4.20
C CYS A 166 11.22 11.05 -2.88
N PHE A 167 11.86 10.71 -1.77
CA PHE A 167 11.24 10.71 -0.45
C PHE A 167 11.97 11.65 0.50
N THR A 168 11.20 12.31 1.34
CA THR A 168 11.68 13.11 2.47
C THR A 168 11.33 12.36 3.76
N PRO A 169 12.18 11.43 4.24
CA PRO A 169 11.78 10.49 5.28
C PRO A 169 11.50 11.19 6.61
N GLY A 170 10.43 10.73 7.28
CA GLY A 170 9.96 11.31 8.54
C GLY A 170 10.69 10.85 9.81
N ASN A 171 11.61 9.87 9.74
CA ASN A 171 12.27 9.32 10.92
C ASN A 171 13.71 8.81 10.65
N LEU A 172 14.53 8.69 11.70
CA LEU A 172 15.92 8.20 11.67
C LEU A 172 16.06 6.68 11.47
N SER A 173 14.97 5.92 11.34
CA SER A 173 15.11 4.47 11.13
C SER A 173 15.65 4.11 9.75
N ASP A 174 15.55 5.05 8.80
CA ASP A 174 16.30 5.03 7.55
C ASP A 174 17.65 5.70 7.79
N THR A 175 18.74 5.07 7.34
CA THR A 175 20.15 5.48 7.50
C THR A 175 20.37 7.00 7.52
N ASP A 176 21.22 7.53 8.39
CA ASP A 176 21.44 8.98 8.50
C ASP A 176 21.87 9.63 7.17
N ASN A 177 21.26 10.76 6.79
CA ASN A 177 21.70 11.56 5.64
C ASN A 177 22.94 12.34 6.05
N PRO A 178 24.13 12.09 5.48
CA PRO A 178 25.36 12.75 5.92
C PRO A 178 25.47 14.21 5.49
N TYR A 179 24.58 14.70 4.63
CA TYR A 179 24.69 16.05 4.05
C TYR A 179 24.02 17.14 4.87
N THR A 180 23.21 16.80 5.87
CA THR A 180 22.45 17.76 6.68
C THR A 180 22.39 17.33 8.14
N ASP A 181 22.35 18.32 9.02
CA ASP A 181 22.21 18.24 10.46
C ASP A 181 20.86 18.78 10.96
N PHE A 182 19.94 19.13 10.05
CA PHE A 182 18.55 19.46 10.38
C PHE A 182 17.79 18.18 10.76
N LYS A 183 18.18 17.58 11.88
CA LYS A 183 17.62 16.34 12.41
C LYS A 183 17.58 16.34 13.92
N LEU A 184 16.56 15.67 14.45
CA LEU A 184 16.41 15.44 15.88
C LEU A 184 16.91 14.04 16.20
N VAL A 185 17.71 13.88 17.26
CA VAL A 185 18.26 12.59 17.70
C VAL A 185 17.90 12.31 19.14
N TYR A 186 17.72 11.03 19.49
CA TYR A 186 17.60 10.64 20.89
C TYR A 186 18.96 10.50 21.54
N ASP A 187 19.30 11.41 22.44
CA ASP A 187 20.42 11.28 23.36
C ASP A 187 20.00 10.43 24.57
N LYS A 188 20.82 9.44 24.89
CA LYS A 188 20.63 8.52 26.01
C LYS A 188 21.79 8.55 27.01
N SER A 189 22.81 9.38 26.78
CA SER A 189 24.06 9.44 27.54
C SER A 189 23.84 9.74 29.02
N SER A 190 22.83 10.56 29.35
CA SER A 190 22.53 11.04 30.70
C SER A 190 21.70 10.09 31.58
N GLY A 191 21.36 8.89 31.11
CA GLY A 191 20.41 8.02 31.83
C GLY A 191 18.95 8.24 31.39
N THR A 192 18.57 9.44 30.98
CA THR A 192 17.24 9.78 30.46
C THR A 192 17.25 9.86 28.94
N LYS A 193 16.15 9.46 28.28
CA LYS A 193 15.99 9.59 26.82
C LYS A 193 15.54 11.02 26.52
N VAL A 194 16.44 11.85 26.00
CA VAL A 194 16.20 13.25 25.65
C VAL A 194 16.23 13.38 24.13
N LEU A 195 15.25 14.08 23.53
CA LEU A 195 15.30 14.42 22.12
C LEU A 195 16.11 15.71 21.97
N ARG A 196 17.14 15.70 21.12
CA ARG A 196 18.03 16.84 20.89
C ARG A 196 18.01 17.26 19.43
N ASN A 197 18.10 18.56 19.21
CA ASN A 197 18.44 19.12 17.91
C ASN A 197 19.95 18.90 17.67
N VAL A 198 20.32 18.31 16.52
CA VAL A 198 21.74 18.05 16.19
C VAL A 198 22.49 19.33 15.88
N ASP A 199 21.83 20.28 15.23
CA ASP A 199 22.38 21.60 14.88
C ASP A 199 22.75 22.40 16.14
N THR A 200 21.81 22.58 17.07
CA THR A 200 22.03 23.40 18.29
C THR A 200 22.61 22.62 19.48
N GLY A 201 22.50 21.29 19.48
CA GLY A 201 22.78 20.44 20.65
C GLY A 201 21.73 20.52 21.77
N GLU A 202 20.74 21.42 21.65
CA GLU A 202 19.75 21.68 22.69
C GLU A 202 18.67 20.60 22.77
N ALA A 203 18.07 20.45 23.94
CA ALA A 203 16.92 19.57 24.14
C ALA A 203 15.65 20.21 23.54
N VAL A 204 14.84 19.40 22.88
CA VAL A 204 13.60 19.88 22.23
C VAL A 204 12.37 19.07 22.65
N GLU A 205 11.27 19.77 22.85
CA GLU A 205 9.95 19.15 23.11
C GLU A 205 9.19 18.93 21.81
N SER A 206 9.64 17.94 21.03
CA SER A 206 9.00 17.55 19.77
C SER A 206 8.93 16.02 19.62
N TYR A 207 8.55 15.55 18.44
CA TYR A 207 8.71 14.16 18.04
C TYR A 207 9.95 14.01 17.14
N LEU A 208 10.45 12.78 17.03
CA LEU A 208 11.59 12.49 16.17
C LEU A 208 11.28 12.93 14.72
N GLN A 209 12.07 13.86 14.20
CA GLN A 209 11.84 14.48 12.91
C GLN A 209 13.17 14.82 12.23
N HIS A 210 13.11 14.96 10.91
CA HIS A 210 14.15 15.45 10.03
C HIS A 210 13.70 16.74 9.33
N GLY A 211 14.63 17.41 8.67
CA GLY A 211 14.37 18.51 7.76
C GLY A 211 13.58 18.01 6.55
N TRP A 212 12.33 18.42 6.45
CA TRP A 212 11.49 18.18 5.27
C TRP A 212 11.38 19.41 4.38
N TYR A 213 11.34 20.58 5.01
CA TYR A 213 11.13 21.85 4.34
C TYR A 213 12.45 22.55 4.03
N TRP A 214 13.30 22.76 5.02
CA TRP A 214 14.60 23.41 4.85
C TRP A 214 15.73 22.43 5.08
N TYR A 215 16.82 22.64 4.34
CA TYR A 215 18.03 21.80 4.32
C TYR A 215 17.70 20.29 4.37
N PRO A 216 16.90 19.81 3.39
CA PRO A 216 16.05 18.65 3.56
C PRO A 216 16.82 17.32 3.52
N HIS A 217 16.28 16.34 4.21
CA HIS A 217 16.68 14.94 4.08
C HIS A 217 15.95 14.34 2.88
N VAL A 218 16.66 14.09 1.77
CA VAL A 218 16.05 13.54 0.55
C VAL A 218 16.70 12.20 0.19
N ARG A 219 15.85 11.18 -0.02
CA ARG A 219 16.23 9.83 -0.42
C ARG A 219 15.56 9.45 -1.72
N LEU A 220 16.35 9.06 -2.70
CA LEU A 220 15.87 8.62 -4.00
C LEU A 220 15.78 7.10 -4.05
N MET A 221 14.78 6.58 -4.76
CA MET A 221 14.56 5.15 -5.04
C MET A 221 14.71 4.88 -6.53
N ASN A 222 15.48 3.83 -6.87
CA ASN A 222 15.73 3.38 -8.24
C ASN A 222 16.26 4.46 -9.20
N HIS A 223 16.94 5.48 -8.67
CA HIS A 223 17.54 6.55 -9.48
C HIS A 223 18.99 6.17 -9.85
N ASN A 224 19.39 6.38 -11.11
CA ASN A 224 20.72 6.00 -11.64
C ASN A 224 21.15 4.55 -11.30
N HIS A 225 20.23 3.59 -11.46
CA HIS A 225 20.44 2.15 -11.19
C HIS A 225 20.76 1.79 -9.73
N GLN A 226 20.63 2.73 -8.78
CA GLN A 226 20.78 2.47 -7.36
C GLN A 226 19.41 2.26 -6.71
N GLN A 227 19.27 1.20 -5.92
CA GLN A 227 18.00 0.87 -5.25
C GLN A 227 17.55 2.01 -4.33
N PHE A 228 18.47 2.53 -3.51
CA PHE A 228 18.27 3.71 -2.68
C PHE A 228 19.55 4.53 -2.60
N GLN A 229 19.42 5.85 -2.59
CA GLN A 229 20.54 6.78 -2.40
C GLN A 229 20.11 8.08 -1.73
N TRP A 230 21.02 8.70 -0.96
CA TRP A 230 20.82 10.04 -0.42
C TRP A 230 21.09 11.09 -1.49
N TRP A 231 20.30 12.15 -1.49
CA TRP A 231 20.54 13.37 -2.26
C TRP A 231 21.03 14.47 -1.31
N PRO A 232 21.98 15.34 -1.74
CA PRO A 232 22.57 15.45 -3.09
C PRO A 232 23.56 14.32 -3.45
N ASN A 233 23.55 13.88 -4.71
CA ASN A 233 24.32 12.72 -5.19
C ASN A 233 25.18 12.99 -6.44
N THR A 234 25.13 14.19 -7.01
CA THR A 234 25.98 14.63 -8.14
C THR A 234 26.84 15.85 -7.73
N PRO A 235 27.93 16.16 -8.44
CA PRO A 235 28.70 17.40 -8.19
C PRO A 235 27.82 18.65 -8.21
N GLU A 236 26.91 18.76 -9.17
CA GLU A 236 26.04 19.92 -9.37
C GLU A 236 25.01 20.05 -8.24
N SER A 237 24.37 18.95 -7.85
CA SER A 237 23.42 18.97 -6.73
C SER A 237 24.11 19.24 -5.40
N LYS A 238 25.36 18.80 -5.21
CA LYS A 238 26.15 19.10 -4.00
C LYS A 238 26.55 20.57 -3.92
N GLU A 239 26.78 21.23 -5.06
CA GLU A 239 27.06 22.66 -5.11
C GLU A 239 25.80 23.50 -4.80
N GLN A 240 24.63 23.02 -5.22
CA GLN A 240 23.35 23.71 -5.01
C GLN A 240 22.69 23.42 -3.66
N PHE A 241 23.09 22.34 -2.98
CA PHE A 241 22.51 21.93 -1.71
C PHE A 241 23.05 22.77 -0.55
N GLY A 242 22.14 23.34 0.24
CA GLY A 242 22.48 24.13 1.42
C GLY A 242 21.24 24.59 2.19
N LEU A 243 21.41 25.58 3.08
CA LEU A 243 20.35 26.11 3.93
C LEU A 243 19.14 26.61 3.12
N GLY A 244 19.39 27.23 1.97
CA GLY A 244 18.36 27.73 1.05
C GLY A 244 17.61 26.64 0.27
N THR A 245 18.02 25.38 0.37
CA THR A 245 17.32 24.29 -0.33
C THR A 245 15.97 24.02 0.31
N TYR A 246 14.91 24.09 -0.50
CA TYR A 246 13.54 23.83 -0.07
C TYR A 246 13.06 22.45 -0.54
N GLY A 247 12.79 21.53 0.39
CA GLY A 247 12.47 20.13 0.09
C GLY A 247 11.29 19.90 -0.85
N PRO A 248 10.15 20.60 -0.70
CA PRO A 248 9.05 20.49 -1.66
C PRO A 248 9.44 20.85 -3.11
N ASP A 249 10.43 21.73 -3.32
CA ASP A 249 10.92 22.04 -4.67
C ASP A 249 11.77 20.89 -5.22
N VAL A 250 12.62 20.28 -4.38
CA VAL A 250 13.41 19.10 -4.75
C VAL A 250 12.49 17.94 -5.15
N GLU A 251 11.43 17.68 -4.38
CA GLU A 251 10.40 16.68 -4.72
C GLU A 251 9.82 16.94 -6.12
N LEU A 252 9.51 18.20 -6.42
CA LEU A 252 8.90 18.62 -7.68
C LEU A 252 9.85 18.52 -8.87
N ASP A 253 11.13 18.88 -8.68
CA ASP A 253 12.16 18.79 -9.72
C ASP A 253 12.35 17.36 -10.20
N PHE A 254 12.41 16.39 -9.27
CA PHE A 254 12.50 14.97 -9.61
C PHE A 254 11.23 14.44 -10.29
N VAL A 255 10.04 14.90 -9.88
CA VAL A 255 8.79 14.57 -10.59
C VAL A 255 8.84 15.08 -12.02
N PHE A 256 9.29 16.32 -12.23
CA PHE A 256 9.36 16.96 -13.53
C PHE A 256 10.40 16.35 -14.46
N ASP A 257 11.55 15.94 -13.94
CA ASP A 257 12.56 15.17 -14.66
C ASP A 257 12.00 13.81 -15.10
N PHE A 258 11.32 13.09 -14.20
CA PHE A 258 10.65 11.85 -14.54
C PHE A 258 9.61 12.04 -15.65
N MET A 259 8.70 13.01 -15.52
CA MET A 259 7.70 13.30 -16.55
C MET A 259 8.33 13.60 -17.91
N GLN A 260 9.43 14.37 -17.93
CA GLN A 260 10.17 14.68 -19.16
C GLN A 260 10.71 13.42 -19.85
N LYS A 261 11.31 12.50 -19.08
CA LYS A 261 11.83 11.24 -19.60
C LYS A 261 10.70 10.39 -20.19
N GLN A 262 9.58 10.29 -19.48
CA GLN A 262 8.42 9.52 -19.95
C GLN A 262 7.84 10.09 -21.25
N VAL A 263 7.73 11.41 -21.37
CA VAL A 263 7.28 12.07 -22.61
C VAL A 263 8.28 11.84 -23.75
N ALA A 264 9.58 11.91 -23.49
CA ALA A 264 10.60 11.65 -24.51
C ALA A 264 10.57 10.20 -25.03
N GLU A 265 10.10 9.26 -24.20
CA GLU A 265 9.91 7.85 -24.54
C GLU A 265 8.51 7.52 -25.10
N ASP A 266 7.65 8.53 -25.30
CA ASP A 266 6.23 8.36 -25.69
C ASP A 266 5.47 7.37 -24.79
N LYS A 267 5.80 7.38 -23.48
CA LYS A 267 5.25 6.46 -22.48
C LYS A 267 4.33 7.21 -21.52
N PRO A 268 3.06 6.79 -21.34
CA PRO A 268 2.16 7.42 -20.37
C PRO A 268 2.67 7.19 -18.95
N PHE A 269 2.36 8.12 -18.05
CA PHE A 269 2.88 8.07 -16.69
C PHE A 269 1.83 8.33 -15.61
N PHE A 270 2.09 7.77 -14.43
CA PHE A 270 1.34 7.95 -13.20
C PHE A 270 2.28 8.49 -12.12
N VAL A 271 2.00 9.71 -11.67
CA VAL A 271 2.71 10.36 -10.57
C VAL A 271 1.80 10.38 -9.35
N TYR A 272 2.27 9.78 -8.25
CA TYR A 272 1.68 9.93 -6.93
C TYR A 272 2.57 10.87 -6.10
N HIS A 273 2.23 12.15 -6.05
CA HIS A 273 3.01 13.15 -5.33
C HIS A 273 2.35 13.44 -3.98
N THR A 274 2.94 12.91 -2.93
CA THR A 274 2.48 13.00 -1.54
C THR A 274 3.24 14.06 -0.74
N THR A 275 3.11 15.33 -1.14
CA THR A 275 3.88 16.44 -0.54
C THR A 275 3.71 16.57 0.97
N HIS A 276 4.77 17.02 1.65
CA HIS A 276 4.73 17.35 3.08
C HIS A 276 4.01 18.67 3.38
N LEU A 277 3.83 19.55 2.40
CA LEU A 277 3.18 20.85 2.58
C LEU A 277 1.81 20.70 3.27
N GLY A 278 1.65 21.41 4.38
CA GLY A 278 0.46 21.37 5.23
C GLY A 278 0.69 20.64 6.56
N HIS A 279 1.69 19.76 6.63
CA HIS A 279 2.02 19.03 7.85
C HIS A 279 2.80 19.90 8.85
N ASP A 280 2.50 19.71 10.14
CA ASP A 280 3.27 20.30 11.24
C ASP A 280 4.74 19.86 11.19
N ALA A 281 5.68 20.79 11.31
CA ALA A 281 7.10 20.47 11.41
C ALA A 281 7.80 21.33 12.46
N TYR A 282 8.90 20.80 13.00
CA TYR A 282 9.89 21.59 13.70
C TYR A 282 10.46 22.68 12.77
N ASP A 283 10.47 23.92 13.24
CA ASP A 283 11.03 25.05 12.51
C ASP A 283 12.53 25.17 12.81
N TRP A 284 13.34 24.64 11.90
CA TRP A 284 14.80 24.66 12.02
C TRP A 284 15.38 26.06 11.95
N LEU A 285 14.77 26.95 11.17
CA LEU A 285 15.25 28.31 11.00
C LEU A 285 14.91 29.17 12.22
N ASN A 286 13.85 28.81 12.96
CA ASN A 286 13.42 29.51 14.15
C ASN A 286 12.98 28.52 15.25
N PRO A 287 13.92 27.81 15.90
CA PRO A 287 13.63 26.69 16.80
C PRO A 287 12.82 27.06 18.05
N ASN A 288 12.77 28.34 18.39
CA ASN A 288 12.05 28.88 19.55
C ASN A 288 10.62 29.37 19.23
N LEU A 289 10.20 29.35 17.97
CA LEU A 289 8.84 29.75 17.61
C LEU A 289 7.84 28.65 17.98
N GLU A 290 6.70 29.06 18.53
CA GLU A 290 5.60 28.15 18.88
C GLU A 290 4.81 27.65 17.66
N SER A 291 5.09 28.20 16.47
CA SER A 291 4.35 27.85 15.26
C SER A 291 4.64 26.42 14.81
N ARG A 292 3.64 25.83 14.15
CA ARG A 292 3.69 24.45 13.66
C ARG A 292 4.09 24.33 12.19
N TRP A 293 4.00 25.42 11.45
CA TRP A 293 4.15 25.44 10.01
C TRP A 293 5.28 26.39 9.66
N PRO A 294 6.52 25.89 9.51
CA PRO A 294 7.67 26.73 9.25
C PRO A 294 7.47 27.57 7.99
N GLY A 295 8.13 28.72 7.92
CA GLY A 295 8.03 29.60 6.76
C GLY A 295 8.39 28.88 5.44
N THR A 296 7.78 29.35 4.35
CA THR A 296 8.02 28.88 2.98
C THR A 296 8.83 29.93 2.21
N PRO A 297 9.45 29.61 1.06
CA PRO A 297 9.95 30.65 0.18
C PRO A 297 8.83 31.62 -0.22
N VAL A 298 9.13 32.91 -0.27
CA VAL A 298 8.13 33.92 -0.63
C VAL A 298 7.70 33.74 -2.09
N VAL A 299 6.39 33.63 -2.32
CA VAL A 299 5.78 33.60 -3.66
C VAL A 299 4.80 34.76 -3.83
N LYS A 300 4.78 35.36 -5.03
CA LYS A 300 3.89 36.47 -5.37
C LYS A 300 3.19 36.22 -6.69
N TRP A 301 1.86 36.28 -6.66
CA TRP A 301 1.01 36.30 -7.85
C TRP A 301 0.85 37.74 -8.36
N ASP A 302 1.06 37.97 -9.65
CA ASP A 302 0.89 39.29 -10.28
C ASP A 302 -0.45 39.45 -11.05
N GLY A 303 -1.29 38.41 -11.03
CA GLY A 303 -2.51 38.34 -11.85
C GLY A 303 -2.40 37.36 -13.02
N VAL A 304 -1.18 36.99 -13.42
CA VAL A 304 -0.92 36.14 -14.59
C VAL A 304 0.06 35.02 -14.28
N LYS A 305 1.07 35.29 -13.47
CA LYS A 305 2.13 34.33 -13.11
C LYS A 305 2.58 34.50 -11.67
N TYR A 306 3.21 33.44 -11.17
CA TYR A 306 3.95 33.50 -9.93
C TYR A 306 5.39 33.95 -10.15
N THR A 307 5.90 34.71 -9.19
CA THR A 307 7.34 34.91 -8.98
C THR A 307 7.69 34.33 -7.62
N ARG A 308 8.70 33.47 -7.57
CA ARG A 308 9.28 32.94 -6.34
C ARG A 308 10.56 33.71 -6.01
N THR A 309 10.71 34.15 -4.77
CA THR A 309 11.95 34.72 -4.26
C THR A 309 12.91 33.58 -3.92
N GLU A 310 14.13 33.64 -4.43
CA GLU A 310 15.14 32.65 -4.04
C GLU A 310 15.54 32.80 -2.57
N PRO A 311 15.52 31.73 -1.78
CA PRO A 311 15.94 31.76 -0.39
C PRO A 311 17.40 32.20 -0.25
N ASN A 312 17.62 33.24 0.55
CA ASN A 312 18.94 33.67 0.99
C ASN A 312 19.00 33.48 2.50
N ILE A 313 19.43 32.30 2.93
CA ILE A 313 19.50 31.93 4.34
C ILE A 313 20.96 31.83 4.75
N THR A 314 21.32 32.54 5.80
CA THR A 314 22.67 32.54 6.39
C THR A 314 22.59 32.30 7.88
N GLY A 315 23.67 31.83 8.48
CA GLY A 315 23.71 31.51 9.90
C GLY A 315 23.91 30.02 10.12
N ASP A 316 23.93 29.62 11.39
CA ASP A 316 24.21 28.26 11.84
C ASP A 316 23.77 28.10 13.32
N GLU A 317 23.80 26.88 13.84
CA GLU A 317 23.57 26.58 15.28
C GLU A 317 22.26 27.20 15.81
N GLY A 318 21.17 27.09 15.04
CA GLY A 318 19.84 27.60 15.41
C GLY A 318 19.68 29.13 15.31
N GLN A 319 20.68 29.85 14.80
CA GLN A 319 20.66 31.31 14.60
C GLN A 319 20.71 31.64 13.12
N TYR A 320 19.54 31.76 12.49
CA TYR A 320 19.42 31.98 11.05
C TYR A 320 18.86 33.36 10.71
N ASP A 321 19.46 34.01 9.71
CA ASP A 321 18.91 35.18 9.04
C ASP A 321 18.37 34.76 7.67
N THR A 322 17.08 34.97 7.47
CA THR A 322 16.37 34.63 6.22
C THR A 322 16.40 35.76 5.19
N HIS A 323 16.94 36.94 5.55
CA HIS A 323 17.00 38.13 4.69
C HIS A 323 15.64 38.51 4.05
N GLY A 324 14.54 38.20 4.74
CA GLY A 324 13.18 38.45 4.25
C GLY A 324 12.75 37.59 3.05
N THR A 325 13.48 36.51 2.74
CA THR A 325 13.20 35.59 1.63
C THR A 325 12.28 34.43 2.01
N VAL A 326 12.00 34.27 3.30
CA VAL A 326 11.11 33.25 3.87
C VAL A 326 9.90 33.94 4.49
N THR A 327 8.70 33.40 4.26
CA THR A 327 7.44 33.93 4.82
C THR A 327 7.39 33.78 6.33
N GLU A 328 6.48 34.50 7.00
CA GLU A 328 6.09 34.13 8.35
C GLU A 328 5.50 32.69 8.41
N PRO A 329 5.57 32.02 9.57
CA PRO A 329 4.96 30.72 9.78
C PRO A 329 3.43 30.72 9.62
N GLY A 330 2.86 29.63 9.09
CA GLY A 330 1.42 29.43 9.04
C GLY A 330 0.93 28.60 7.87
N ILE A 331 -0.15 27.83 8.11
CA ILE A 331 -0.77 26.95 7.12
C ILE A 331 -1.19 27.67 5.82
N HIS A 332 -1.68 28.91 5.91
CA HIS A 332 -2.03 29.71 4.74
C HIS A 332 -0.86 29.91 3.77
N ASN A 333 0.37 30.07 4.27
CA ASN A 333 1.56 30.18 3.42
C ASN A 333 1.92 28.84 2.77
N HIS A 334 1.72 27.71 3.45
CA HIS A 334 1.85 26.39 2.82
C HIS A 334 0.80 26.17 1.73
N VAL A 335 -0.45 26.61 1.94
CA VAL A 335 -1.51 26.53 0.93
C VAL A 335 -1.22 27.46 -0.27
N ASN A 336 -0.69 28.67 -0.03
CA ASN A 336 -0.21 29.55 -1.10
C ASN A 336 0.92 28.90 -1.90
N TYR A 337 1.84 28.21 -1.21
CA TYR A 337 2.95 27.51 -1.86
C TYR A 337 2.49 26.28 -2.65
N LEU A 338 1.45 25.57 -2.18
CA LEU A 338 0.79 24.53 -2.96
C LEU A 338 0.15 25.08 -4.23
N ASP A 339 -0.51 26.24 -4.17
CA ASP A 339 -1.05 26.91 -5.35
C ASP A 339 0.06 27.25 -6.36
N TYR A 340 1.21 27.71 -5.86
CA TYR A 340 2.41 27.91 -6.69
C TYR A 340 2.93 26.61 -7.31
N GLN A 341 2.99 25.50 -6.57
CA GLN A 341 3.40 24.21 -7.15
C GLN A 341 2.40 23.70 -8.19
N VAL A 342 1.10 23.91 -7.99
CA VAL A 342 0.07 23.60 -8.97
C VAL A 342 0.27 24.44 -10.23
N TRP A 343 0.60 25.72 -10.10
CA TRP A 343 0.98 26.56 -11.24
C TRP A 343 2.19 26.01 -11.99
N LEU A 344 3.22 25.54 -11.29
CA LEU A 344 4.37 24.89 -11.91
C LEU A 344 3.98 23.62 -12.66
N TYR A 345 3.09 22.78 -12.13
CA TYR A 345 2.55 21.61 -12.84
C TYR A 345 1.85 22.02 -14.14
N GLN A 346 0.93 22.99 -14.05
CA GLN A 346 0.18 23.48 -15.23
C GLN A 346 1.13 24.07 -16.28
N LYS A 347 2.16 24.79 -15.86
CA LYS A 347 3.21 25.29 -16.76
C LYS A 347 3.99 24.13 -17.39
N LYS A 348 4.42 23.15 -16.60
CA LYS A 348 5.16 21.98 -17.08
C LYS A 348 4.35 21.18 -18.10
N PHE A 349 3.06 20.99 -17.88
CA PHE A 349 2.20 20.30 -18.85
C PHE A 349 2.13 21.03 -20.19
N LYS A 350 2.08 22.38 -20.17
CA LYS A 350 2.12 23.21 -21.38
C LYS A 350 3.48 23.15 -22.07
N ASP A 351 4.57 23.27 -21.31
CA ASP A 351 5.93 23.24 -21.82
C ASP A 351 6.26 21.89 -22.49
N LEU A 352 5.69 20.79 -21.99
CA LEU A 352 5.83 19.45 -22.57
C LEU A 352 4.79 19.13 -23.66
N GLY A 353 3.80 20.01 -23.90
CA GLY A 353 2.75 19.77 -24.88
C GLY A 353 1.76 18.66 -24.51
N ILE A 354 1.60 18.35 -23.22
CA ILE A 354 0.77 17.24 -22.71
C ILE A 354 -0.46 17.70 -21.93
N ALA A 355 -0.75 19.01 -21.87
CA ALA A 355 -1.87 19.56 -21.10
C ALA A 355 -3.22 18.94 -21.51
N ASP A 356 -3.45 18.75 -22.80
CA ASP A 356 -4.69 18.15 -23.33
C ASP A 356 -4.74 16.62 -23.21
N ASN A 357 -3.72 16.01 -22.60
CA ASN A 357 -3.62 14.57 -22.35
C ASN A 357 -3.21 14.24 -20.90
N THR A 358 -3.48 15.12 -19.94
CA THR A 358 -3.10 14.91 -18.53
C THR A 358 -4.28 15.10 -17.60
N ILE A 359 -4.57 14.08 -16.80
CA ILE A 359 -5.47 14.14 -15.66
C ILE A 359 -4.66 14.62 -14.45
N PHE A 360 -5.10 15.71 -13.85
CA PHE A 360 -4.51 16.27 -12.64
C PHE A 360 -5.54 16.28 -11.51
N VAL A 361 -5.15 15.74 -10.37
CA VAL A 361 -5.98 15.68 -9.16
C VAL A 361 -5.25 16.33 -8.01
N PHE A 362 -5.89 17.30 -7.36
CA PHE A 362 -5.45 17.85 -6.08
C PHE A 362 -6.40 17.40 -4.97
N CYS A 363 -5.85 16.78 -3.93
CA CYS A 363 -6.60 16.42 -2.72
C CYS A 363 -5.70 16.38 -1.49
N ALA A 364 -6.25 16.07 -0.32
CA ALA A 364 -5.48 15.94 0.92
C ALA A 364 -5.88 14.72 1.76
N ASP A 365 -5.00 14.28 2.65
CA ASP A 365 -5.16 13.01 3.35
C ASP A 365 -5.97 13.07 4.66
N ASN A 366 -6.07 14.22 5.32
CA ASN A 366 -6.94 14.41 6.48
C ASN A 366 -7.04 15.89 6.86
N GLY A 367 -7.84 16.18 7.88
CA GLY A 367 -8.00 17.53 8.38
C GLY A 367 -6.72 18.13 8.97
N THR A 368 -6.66 19.46 8.96
CA THR A 368 -5.51 20.27 9.37
C THR A 368 -5.14 20.07 10.83
N SER A 369 -3.84 20.05 11.11
CA SER A 369 -3.35 19.93 12.47
C SER A 369 -3.80 21.08 13.36
N GLY A 370 -4.07 20.80 14.64
CA GLY A 370 -4.66 21.77 15.57
C GLY A 370 -6.15 22.04 15.39
N TYR A 371 -6.77 21.57 14.30
CA TYR A 371 -8.22 21.66 14.04
C TYR A 371 -8.88 20.28 13.90
N GLY A 372 -8.48 19.53 12.85
CA GLY A 372 -9.15 18.34 12.37
C GLY A 372 -8.33 17.06 12.47
N LYS A 373 -7.00 17.13 12.44
CA LYS A 373 -6.14 15.95 12.54
C LYS A 373 -6.45 15.13 13.77
N ASN A 374 -6.65 13.82 13.60
CA ASN A 374 -7.09 12.86 14.64
C ASN A 374 -8.49 13.10 15.22
N SER A 375 -9.27 14.03 14.68
CA SER A 375 -10.60 14.35 15.19
C SER A 375 -11.69 13.59 14.44
N THR A 376 -12.45 12.80 15.18
CA THR A 376 -13.69 12.16 14.73
C THR A 376 -14.93 12.99 15.06
N ASP A 377 -14.76 14.24 15.50
CA ASP A 377 -15.85 15.18 15.76
C ASP A 377 -16.43 15.70 14.44
N ARG A 378 -17.72 15.42 14.21
CA ARG A 378 -18.47 15.82 13.01
C ARG A 378 -17.77 15.45 11.71
N GLN A 379 -17.17 16.38 10.97
CA GLN A 379 -16.37 16.09 9.79
C GLN A 379 -14.97 16.71 9.81
N LYS A 380 -14.50 17.21 10.97
CA LYS A 380 -13.26 18.00 11.09
C LYS A 380 -12.04 17.27 10.52
N GLY A 381 -11.92 15.98 10.82
CA GLY A 381 -10.77 15.18 10.41
C GLY A 381 -10.87 14.54 9.04
N VAL A 382 -12.08 14.41 8.48
CA VAL A 382 -12.33 13.65 7.24
C VAL A 382 -12.56 14.53 6.02
N HIS A 383 -13.09 15.75 6.18
CA HIS A 383 -13.46 16.62 5.04
C HIS A 383 -12.24 17.35 4.48
N VAL A 384 -11.81 16.90 3.30
CA VAL A 384 -10.59 17.32 2.60
C VAL A 384 -10.95 17.97 1.25
N PRO A 385 -10.09 18.84 0.69
CA PRO A 385 -10.32 19.37 -0.65
C PRO A 385 -10.20 18.26 -1.70
N LEU A 386 -10.94 18.40 -2.80
CA LEU A 386 -10.80 17.57 -3.98
C LEU A 386 -11.12 18.37 -5.25
N ILE A 387 -10.10 18.63 -6.06
CA ILE A 387 -10.17 19.32 -7.35
C ILE A 387 -9.65 18.37 -8.42
N ILE A 388 -10.39 18.24 -9.52
CA ILE A 388 -10.08 17.34 -10.63
C ILE A 388 -10.12 18.16 -11.92
N SER A 389 -9.00 18.17 -12.63
CA SER A 389 -8.88 18.71 -13.97
C SER A 389 -8.48 17.61 -14.92
N ALA A 390 -9.28 17.38 -15.95
CA ALA A 390 -9.01 16.37 -16.95
C ALA A 390 -9.60 16.78 -18.32
N PRO A 391 -8.94 16.41 -19.42
CA PRO A 391 -9.54 16.45 -20.75
C PRO A 391 -10.79 15.58 -20.80
N GLY A 392 -11.85 16.05 -21.46
CA GLY A 392 -13.07 15.26 -21.66
C GLY A 392 -14.04 15.18 -20.48
N LEU A 393 -13.81 15.91 -19.37
CA LEU A 393 -14.79 15.99 -18.27
C LEU A 393 -16.16 16.48 -18.77
N THR A 394 -17.22 15.78 -18.34
CA THR A 394 -18.62 16.21 -18.53
C THR A 394 -19.09 17.11 -17.40
N LYS A 395 -18.33 17.19 -16.30
CA LYS A 395 -18.61 17.98 -15.10
C LYS A 395 -17.71 19.22 -15.03
N ARG A 396 -18.27 20.34 -14.59
CA ARG A 396 -17.55 21.62 -14.42
C ARG A 396 -17.96 22.34 -13.14
N GLY A 397 -17.02 22.99 -12.46
CA GLY A 397 -17.28 23.72 -11.22
C GLY A 397 -17.68 22.81 -10.05
N GLU A 398 -18.45 23.36 -9.10
CA GLU A 398 -18.89 22.65 -7.89
C GLU A 398 -19.75 21.43 -8.22
N GLN A 399 -19.40 20.27 -7.66
CA GLN A 399 -20.19 19.05 -7.71
C GLN A 399 -20.67 18.65 -6.31
N ASP A 400 -21.99 18.63 -6.11
CA ASP A 400 -22.62 18.19 -4.87
C ASP A 400 -22.87 16.66 -4.85
N VAL A 401 -21.74 15.94 -4.93
CA VAL A 401 -21.67 14.50 -4.77
C VAL A 401 -20.76 14.14 -3.61
N LEU A 402 -20.94 12.94 -3.09
CA LEU A 402 -20.10 12.36 -2.05
C LEU A 402 -18.95 11.62 -2.73
N VAL A 403 -17.69 11.85 -2.32
CA VAL A 403 -16.52 11.11 -2.80
C VAL A 403 -15.67 10.66 -1.63
N ASN A 404 -15.13 9.44 -1.69
CA ASN A 404 -14.26 8.89 -0.66
C ASN A 404 -12.86 8.63 -1.23
N MET A 405 -11.78 8.77 -0.45
CA MET A 405 -10.43 8.49 -0.95
C MET A 405 -10.24 7.04 -1.43
N SER A 406 -11.08 6.09 -0.98
CA SER A 406 -11.11 4.73 -1.53
C SER A 406 -11.50 4.65 -3.01
N ASP A 407 -12.18 5.68 -3.53
CA ASP A 407 -12.72 5.70 -4.90
C ASP A 407 -11.61 5.81 -5.96
N PHE A 408 -10.39 6.18 -5.58
CA PHE A 408 -9.31 6.40 -6.53
C PHE A 408 -8.72 5.12 -7.12
N LEU A 409 -8.55 4.04 -6.34
CA LEU A 409 -8.06 2.78 -6.91
C LEU A 409 -8.93 2.29 -8.09
N PRO A 410 -10.26 2.13 -7.96
CA PRO A 410 -11.09 1.67 -9.08
C PRO A 410 -11.20 2.73 -10.18
N THR A 411 -11.14 4.02 -9.85
CA THR A 411 -11.12 5.11 -10.84
C THR A 411 -9.87 5.01 -11.72
N ILE A 412 -8.68 4.82 -11.13
CA ILE A 412 -7.44 4.67 -11.89
C ILE A 412 -7.43 3.36 -12.68
N ALA A 413 -7.95 2.26 -12.13
CA ALA A 413 -8.10 1.02 -12.86
C ALA A 413 -8.94 1.20 -14.14
N GLU A 414 -10.09 1.87 -14.03
CA GLU A 414 -10.97 2.13 -15.18
C GLU A 414 -10.35 3.12 -16.19
N ILE A 415 -9.70 4.20 -15.73
CA ILE A 415 -9.01 5.16 -16.61
C ILE A 415 -7.89 4.48 -17.41
N THR A 416 -7.14 3.60 -16.76
CA THR A 416 -5.97 2.94 -17.37
C THR A 416 -6.33 1.68 -18.16
N GLY A 417 -7.57 1.20 -18.04
CA GLY A 417 -8.01 -0.08 -18.59
C GLY A 417 -7.46 -1.31 -17.86
N ALA A 418 -6.87 -1.14 -16.68
CA ALA A 418 -6.40 -2.25 -15.87
C ALA A 418 -7.58 -2.97 -15.19
N GLU A 419 -7.54 -4.30 -15.21
CA GLU A 419 -8.58 -5.12 -14.57
C GLU A 419 -8.26 -5.39 -13.10
N LEU A 420 -9.23 -5.14 -12.23
CA LEU A 420 -9.21 -5.63 -10.86
C LEU A 420 -9.83 -7.04 -10.83
N PRO A 421 -9.25 -8.01 -10.09
CA PRO A 421 -9.84 -9.34 -9.98
C PRO A 421 -11.27 -9.27 -9.45
N ALA A 422 -12.17 -10.09 -9.99
CA ALA A 422 -13.58 -10.06 -9.63
C ALA A 422 -13.85 -10.41 -8.14
N ASP A 423 -12.96 -11.18 -7.52
CA ASP A 423 -13.00 -11.56 -6.11
C ASP A 423 -12.22 -10.59 -5.19
N TYR A 424 -11.62 -9.53 -5.76
CA TYR A 424 -10.92 -8.52 -4.99
C TYR A 424 -11.94 -7.59 -4.32
N GLU A 425 -12.23 -7.83 -3.03
CA GLU A 425 -13.11 -6.95 -2.26
C GLU A 425 -12.58 -5.51 -2.28
N ILE A 426 -13.41 -4.56 -2.70
CA ILE A 426 -13.10 -3.14 -2.75
C ILE A 426 -14.26 -2.34 -2.14
N ASN A 427 -13.95 -1.20 -1.53
CA ASN A 427 -14.95 -0.31 -0.93
C ASN A 427 -15.10 1.02 -1.67
N GLY A 428 -14.17 1.31 -2.58
CA GLY A 428 -14.27 2.41 -3.52
C GLY A 428 -15.25 2.13 -4.65
N GLU A 429 -15.84 3.21 -5.16
CA GLU A 429 -16.63 3.22 -6.40
C GLU A 429 -15.91 4.08 -7.42
N SER A 430 -15.79 3.63 -8.67
CA SER A 430 -15.13 4.41 -9.72
C SER A 430 -15.88 5.71 -10.01
N LEU A 431 -15.14 6.81 -10.09
CA LEU A 431 -15.65 8.13 -10.45
C LEU A 431 -15.85 8.29 -11.97
N VAL A 432 -15.32 7.39 -12.80
CA VAL A 432 -15.35 7.54 -14.26
C VAL A 432 -16.78 7.69 -14.82
N PRO A 433 -17.77 6.87 -14.43
CA PRO A 433 -19.15 7.04 -14.90
C PRO A 433 -19.76 8.41 -14.55
N PHE A 434 -19.32 9.01 -13.44
CA PHE A 434 -19.75 10.34 -13.02
C PHE A 434 -18.97 11.45 -13.75
N LEU A 435 -17.63 11.35 -13.85
CA LEU A 435 -16.78 12.42 -14.36
C LEU A 435 -16.79 12.53 -15.90
N PHE A 436 -16.89 11.39 -16.59
CA PHE A 436 -16.78 11.30 -18.05
C PHE A 436 -18.06 10.78 -18.71
N GLY A 437 -19.01 10.27 -17.93
CA GLY A 437 -20.31 9.80 -18.41
C GLY A 437 -21.47 10.72 -18.03
N ASP A 438 -22.69 10.16 -18.13
CA ASP A 438 -23.95 10.85 -17.86
C ASP A 438 -24.50 10.56 -16.45
N LYS A 439 -23.78 9.82 -15.60
CA LYS A 439 -24.25 9.49 -14.25
C LYS A 439 -24.41 10.80 -13.45
N ALA A 440 -25.58 10.99 -12.84
CA ALA A 440 -25.91 12.20 -12.08
C ALA A 440 -25.38 12.19 -10.64
N THR A 441 -25.20 11.00 -10.08
CA THR A 441 -24.72 10.79 -8.70
C THR A 441 -23.50 9.88 -8.70
N HIS A 442 -22.75 9.86 -7.60
CA HIS A 442 -21.62 8.95 -7.43
C HIS A 442 -21.98 7.80 -6.48
N ARG A 443 -21.99 8.08 -5.16
CA ARG A 443 -22.29 7.13 -4.08
C ARG A 443 -23.23 7.73 -3.03
N ASP A 444 -23.85 6.86 -2.23
CA ASP A 444 -24.89 7.23 -1.27
C ASP A 444 -24.36 7.66 0.11
N TRP A 445 -23.18 7.18 0.49
CA TRP A 445 -22.60 7.42 1.82
C TRP A 445 -21.09 7.46 1.80
N LEU A 446 -20.51 8.12 2.81
CA LEU A 446 -19.08 8.21 3.08
C LEU A 446 -18.75 7.58 4.42
N TYR A 447 -17.57 6.98 4.51
CA TYR A 447 -17.06 6.35 5.72
C TYR A 447 -15.62 6.79 5.99
N GLY A 448 -15.32 7.01 7.26
CA GLY A 448 -13.98 7.25 7.79
C GLY A 448 -13.85 6.58 9.15
N TYR A 449 -12.64 6.52 9.70
CA TYR A 449 -12.42 5.78 10.94
C TYR A 449 -11.12 6.17 11.65
N LYS A 450 -11.06 5.87 12.94
CA LYS A 450 -9.83 5.90 13.72
C LYS A 450 -9.89 4.87 14.82
N ASP A 451 -8.96 3.93 14.84
CA ASP A 451 -8.98 2.86 15.83
C ASP A 451 -10.34 2.12 15.81
N LYS A 452 -11.17 2.31 16.84
CA LYS A 452 -12.52 1.75 16.96
C LYS A 452 -13.63 2.75 16.61
N GLU A 453 -13.28 4.02 16.44
CA GLU A 453 -14.24 5.08 16.14
C GLU A 453 -14.59 5.03 14.65
N GLN A 454 -15.89 5.02 14.37
CA GLN A 454 -16.45 4.96 13.03
C GLN A 454 -17.26 6.22 12.77
N ILE A 455 -16.97 6.89 11.66
CA ILE A 455 -17.65 8.09 11.22
C ILE A 455 -18.29 7.83 9.86
N ILE A 456 -19.58 8.14 9.71
CA ILE A 456 -20.33 7.84 8.50
C ILE A 456 -21.32 8.96 8.21
N ARG A 457 -21.51 9.32 6.94
CA ARG A 457 -22.54 10.29 6.52
C ARG A 457 -23.22 9.88 5.23
N GLY A 458 -24.46 10.33 5.07
CA GLY A 458 -25.11 10.48 3.77
C GLY A 458 -25.21 11.95 3.39
N LYS A 459 -26.27 12.30 2.67
CA LYS A 459 -26.55 13.69 2.27
C LYS A 459 -27.33 14.47 3.32
N LYS A 460 -28.08 13.80 4.20
CA LYS A 460 -28.95 14.44 5.21
C LYS A 460 -28.43 14.29 6.64
N VAL A 461 -27.84 13.14 6.98
CA VAL A 461 -27.37 12.86 8.33
C VAL A 461 -25.93 12.37 8.38
N LEU A 462 -25.24 12.73 9.45
CA LEU A 462 -23.90 12.28 9.78
C LEU A 462 -23.89 11.71 11.20
N ARG A 463 -23.29 10.54 11.39
CA ARG A 463 -22.90 10.02 12.71
C ARG A 463 -21.41 10.19 12.88
N ASP A 464 -21.02 10.96 13.89
CA ASP A 464 -19.61 11.18 14.20
C ASP A 464 -19.00 9.97 14.95
N GLY A 465 -17.67 9.96 15.12
CA GLY A 465 -16.99 8.84 15.79
C GLY A 465 -17.30 8.73 17.28
N ARG A 466 -17.96 9.72 17.88
CA ARG A 466 -18.40 9.75 19.28
C ARG A 466 -19.88 9.34 19.41
N GLY A 467 -20.50 8.92 18.31
CA GLY A 467 -21.87 8.43 18.28
C GLY A 467 -22.95 9.51 18.26
N LYS A 468 -22.59 10.79 18.08
CA LYS A 468 -23.58 11.87 17.93
C LYS A 468 -24.04 11.98 16.49
N TRP A 469 -25.27 12.43 16.32
CA TRP A 469 -25.90 12.62 15.02
C TRP A 469 -26.09 14.08 14.70
N TRP A 470 -25.90 14.43 13.43
CA TRP A 470 -25.88 15.79 12.93
C TRP A 470 -26.72 15.88 11.65
N ASP A 471 -27.50 16.95 11.52
CA ASP A 471 -28.16 17.31 10.26
C ASP A 471 -27.12 17.99 9.36
N VAL A 472 -26.82 17.35 8.23
CA VAL A 472 -25.82 17.79 7.26
C VAL A 472 -26.44 18.09 5.89
N GLU A 473 -27.77 18.25 5.83
CA GLU A 473 -28.45 18.61 4.58
C GLU A 473 -28.01 20.01 4.09
N HIS A 474 -27.70 20.91 5.03
CA HIS A 474 -27.24 22.26 4.73
C HIS A 474 -25.83 22.50 5.29
N TYR A 475 -24.98 23.13 4.48
CA TYR A 475 -23.61 23.47 4.86
C TYR A 475 -23.56 24.78 5.66
N PRO A 476 -23.08 24.77 6.92
CA PRO A 476 -22.82 26.00 7.65
C PRO A 476 -21.58 26.72 7.07
N HIS A 477 -21.48 28.03 7.29
CA HIS A 477 -20.36 28.84 6.78
C HIS A 477 -18.98 28.43 7.32
N ASP A 478 -18.90 27.76 8.46
CA ASP A 478 -17.65 27.23 9.04
C ASP A 478 -17.41 25.74 8.69
N LEU A 479 -18.28 25.17 7.84
CA LEU A 479 -18.29 23.78 7.38
C LEU A 479 -18.44 22.73 8.50
N ILE A 480 -18.75 23.14 9.74
CA ILE A 480 -18.75 22.21 10.87
C ILE A 480 -19.85 22.44 11.92
N SER A 481 -20.45 23.63 12.02
CA SER A 481 -21.51 23.94 12.98
C SER A 481 -22.88 23.39 12.58
N PHE A 482 -22.93 22.12 12.22
CA PHE A 482 -24.16 21.40 11.93
C PHE A 482 -25.06 21.31 13.18
N PRO A 483 -26.39 21.41 13.03
CA PRO A 483 -27.34 21.15 14.12
C PRO A 483 -27.22 19.70 14.61
N GLN A 484 -27.15 19.51 15.93
CA GLN A 484 -27.18 18.16 16.50
C GLN A 484 -28.60 17.62 16.47
N ILE A 485 -28.79 16.39 15.99
CA ILE A 485 -30.06 15.67 16.07
C ILE A 485 -30.09 14.91 17.40
N THR A 486 -30.92 15.37 18.34
CA THR A 486 -31.17 14.69 19.61
C THR A 486 -32.59 14.10 19.70
N ASP A 487 -33.54 14.65 18.95
CA ASP A 487 -34.91 14.17 18.81
C ASP A 487 -35.19 13.74 17.37
N TRP A 488 -35.28 12.43 17.14
CA TRP A 488 -35.53 11.86 15.81
C TRP A 488 -36.98 11.99 15.31
N GLU A 489 -37.93 12.29 16.20
CA GLU A 489 -39.31 12.56 15.80
C GLU A 489 -39.45 13.96 15.19
N SER A 490 -38.55 14.88 15.55
CA SER A 490 -38.54 16.25 15.03
C SER A 490 -38.03 16.40 13.59
N VAL A 491 -37.31 15.41 13.06
CA VAL A 491 -36.76 15.44 11.69
C VAL A 491 -37.69 14.75 10.68
N SER A 492 -37.46 14.98 9.38
CA SER A 492 -38.26 14.34 8.32
C SER A 492 -38.08 12.80 8.28
N SER A 493 -39.04 12.10 7.66
CA SER A 493 -38.94 10.66 7.39
C SER A 493 -37.72 10.30 6.54
N ALA A 494 -37.28 11.18 5.63
CA ALA A 494 -36.09 10.98 4.82
C ALA A 494 -34.79 10.95 5.65
N HIS A 495 -34.69 11.78 6.70
CA HIS A 495 -33.55 11.76 7.62
C HIS A 495 -33.49 10.45 8.42
N ARG A 496 -34.63 9.98 8.93
CA ARG A 496 -34.73 8.69 9.64
C ARG A 496 -34.39 7.52 8.71
N ALA A 497 -34.88 7.53 7.47
CA ALA A 497 -34.57 6.50 6.48
C ALA A 497 -33.09 6.45 6.13
N GLU A 498 -32.42 7.60 5.97
CA GLU A 498 -30.97 7.63 5.74
C GLU A 498 -30.20 7.15 6.97
N ARG A 499 -30.57 7.58 8.19
CA ARG A 499 -29.98 7.06 9.45
C ARG A 499 -30.03 5.54 9.51
N ASP A 500 -31.18 4.95 9.22
CA ASP A 500 -31.38 3.49 9.31
C ASP A 500 -30.52 2.75 8.28
N LYS A 501 -30.38 3.30 7.06
CA LYS A 501 -29.43 2.79 6.05
C LYS A 501 -27.98 2.83 6.55
N LEU A 502 -27.55 3.96 7.13
CA LEU A 502 -26.18 4.11 7.64
C LEU A 502 -25.90 3.15 8.81
N LEU A 503 -26.86 2.96 9.72
CA LEU A 503 -26.76 2.01 10.82
C LEU A 503 -26.66 0.56 10.34
N ALA A 504 -27.31 0.20 9.24
CA ALA A 504 -27.19 -1.12 8.63
C ALA A 504 -25.81 -1.38 7.99
N VAL A 505 -25.12 -0.33 7.55
CA VAL A 505 -23.78 -0.44 6.93
C VAL A 505 -22.68 -0.62 7.96
N LEU A 506 -22.71 0.13 9.07
CA LEU A 506 -21.61 0.23 10.04
C LEU A 506 -21.04 -1.11 10.56
N PRO A 507 -21.87 -2.13 10.91
CA PRO A 507 -21.36 -3.39 11.44
C PRO A 507 -20.39 -4.11 10.49
N ARG A 508 -20.49 -3.87 9.18
CA ARG A 508 -19.60 -4.47 8.17
C ARG A 508 -18.14 -4.10 8.37
N PHE A 509 -17.85 -2.99 9.07
CA PHE A 509 -16.50 -2.44 9.20
C PHE A 509 -16.00 -2.42 10.65
N ASP A 510 -16.72 -3.03 11.59
CA ASP A 510 -16.37 -3.00 13.01
C ASP A 510 -15.06 -3.76 13.27
N GLN A 511 -14.10 -3.07 13.90
CA GLN A 511 -12.82 -3.65 14.28
C GLN A 511 -12.97 -4.83 15.25
N GLN A 512 -14.02 -4.86 16.07
CA GLN A 512 -14.28 -5.96 17.00
C GLN A 512 -14.64 -7.25 16.27
N ILE A 513 -15.32 -7.15 15.12
CA ILE A 513 -15.69 -8.29 14.28
C ILE A 513 -14.49 -8.77 13.46
N HIS A 514 -13.75 -7.82 12.85
CA HIS A 514 -12.68 -8.15 11.90
C HIS A 514 -11.30 -8.34 12.53
N GLY A 515 -11.15 -7.99 13.79
CA GLY A 515 -9.86 -7.98 14.49
C GLY A 515 -8.91 -6.88 14.01
N LYS A 516 -7.95 -6.55 14.87
CA LYS A 516 -6.94 -5.50 14.62
C LYS A 516 -5.78 -5.96 13.72
N ASN A 517 -5.46 -7.24 13.72
CA ASN A 517 -4.23 -7.79 13.14
C ASN A 517 -4.47 -8.51 11.82
N ALA A 518 -3.38 -8.93 11.17
CA ALA A 518 -3.46 -9.78 9.98
C ALA A 518 -4.17 -11.11 10.31
N PRO A 519 -4.89 -11.72 9.35
CA PRO A 519 -5.45 -13.05 9.53
C PRO A 519 -4.38 -14.06 10.00
N GLY A 520 -4.72 -14.84 11.02
CA GLY A 520 -3.83 -15.84 11.64
C GLY A 520 -2.76 -15.30 12.59
N PHE A 521 -2.81 -14.00 12.96
CA PHE A 521 -2.00 -13.46 14.04
C PHE A 521 -2.70 -13.61 15.39
N ASP A 522 -2.18 -14.48 16.26
CA ASP A 522 -2.63 -14.60 17.65
C ASP A 522 -1.72 -13.81 18.60
N ALA A 523 -2.27 -12.78 19.25
CA ALA A 523 -1.52 -11.93 20.16
C ALA A 523 -1.12 -12.64 21.47
N ALA A 524 -1.82 -13.72 21.86
CA ALA A 524 -1.53 -14.47 23.08
C ALA A 524 -0.33 -15.42 22.92
N THR A 525 -0.09 -15.90 21.70
CA THR A 525 1.02 -16.81 21.37
C THR A 525 2.11 -16.16 20.52
N ALA A 526 1.87 -14.97 19.97
CA ALA A 526 2.88 -14.23 19.23
C ALA A 526 4.08 -13.96 20.14
N PRO A 527 5.31 -14.26 19.68
CA PRO A 527 6.50 -13.84 20.40
C PRO A 527 6.41 -12.33 20.58
N LEU A 528 6.38 -11.89 21.84
CA LEU A 528 6.30 -10.47 22.20
C LEU A 528 7.33 -9.73 21.35
N ALA A 529 6.86 -8.79 20.52
CA ALA A 529 7.76 -7.80 19.97
C ALA A 529 8.46 -7.17 21.18
N VAL A 530 9.78 -7.33 21.27
CA VAL A 530 10.55 -6.70 22.35
C VAL A 530 10.27 -5.20 22.26
N ALA A 531 9.37 -4.73 23.10
CA ALA A 531 9.11 -3.31 23.28
C ALA A 531 10.41 -2.75 23.86
N SER A 532 11.16 -2.02 23.04
CA SER A 532 12.49 -1.55 23.40
C SER A 532 12.41 -0.42 24.44
N GLU A 533 12.34 -0.77 25.72
CA GLU A 533 12.90 0.03 26.82
C GLU A 533 14.34 -0.40 27.14
N SER A 534 14.78 -1.57 26.67
CA SER A 534 16.07 -2.17 27.03
C SER A 534 17.17 -2.03 25.96
N ALA A 535 17.17 -0.95 25.17
CA ALA A 535 18.35 -0.58 24.37
C ALA A 535 19.51 0.00 25.24
N LYS A 536 19.52 -0.25 26.55
CA LYS A 536 20.50 0.31 27.49
C LYS A 536 21.46 -0.66 28.15
N GLN A 537 21.37 -1.98 27.93
CA GLN A 537 22.38 -2.91 28.41
C GLN A 537 22.55 -4.09 27.45
N ALA A 538 23.24 -3.86 26.32
CA ALA A 538 24.00 -4.90 25.60
C ALA A 538 24.77 -4.26 24.44
N LYS A 539 25.84 -3.51 24.74
CA LYS A 539 27.04 -3.64 23.92
C LYS A 539 27.70 -4.94 24.38
N ALA A 540 27.99 -5.81 23.42
CA ALA A 540 28.59 -7.15 23.56
C ALA A 540 27.66 -8.26 24.10
N SER A 541 26.66 -8.67 23.32
CA SER A 541 26.34 -10.10 23.21
C SER A 541 25.76 -10.40 21.83
N ALA A 542 26.10 -11.58 21.29
CA ALA A 542 25.95 -11.96 19.89
C ALA A 542 24.53 -11.72 19.34
N LYS A 543 24.46 -11.24 18.08
CA LYS A 543 23.27 -11.34 17.24
C LYS A 543 22.71 -12.76 17.38
N LYS A 544 21.45 -12.92 17.81
CA LYS A 544 20.77 -14.20 17.60
C LYS A 544 20.81 -14.48 16.10
N PRO A 545 21.44 -15.57 15.64
CA PRO A 545 21.50 -15.88 14.23
C PRO A 545 20.07 -16.08 13.70
N PRO A 546 19.83 -15.79 12.41
CA PRO A 546 18.56 -16.07 11.77
C PRO A 546 18.15 -17.53 12.01
N ALA A 547 16.86 -17.82 11.97
CA ALA A 547 16.38 -19.20 12.11
C ALA A 547 17.02 -20.05 11.00
N LYS A 548 17.81 -21.04 11.41
CA LYS A 548 18.61 -21.86 10.49
C LYS A 548 17.76 -23.05 10.04
N TRP A 549 17.62 -23.19 8.73
CA TRP A 549 17.04 -24.36 8.09
C TRP A 549 18.17 -25.33 7.81
N SER A 550 18.15 -26.46 8.50
CA SER A 550 19.18 -27.49 8.36
C SER A 550 18.63 -28.63 7.50
N PRO A 551 19.40 -29.11 6.50
CA PRO A 551 18.97 -30.25 5.70
C PRO A 551 18.81 -31.47 6.62
N ILE A 552 17.66 -32.12 6.51
CA ILE A 552 17.36 -33.39 7.18
C ILE A 552 17.20 -34.53 6.16
N TRP A 553 17.12 -34.17 4.87
CA TRP A 553 17.09 -35.08 3.75
C TRP A 553 17.65 -34.38 2.52
N ASP A 554 18.42 -35.11 1.73
CA ASP A 554 18.84 -34.71 0.40
C ASP A 554 19.02 -35.95 -0.48
N ASP A 555 18.67 -35.80 -1.75
CA ASP A 555 18.83 -36.81 -2.78
C ASP A 555 18.99 -36.10 -4.14
N ASP A 556 20.13 -36.29 -4.78
CA ASP A 556 20.45 -35.83 -6.13
C ASP A 556 20.19 -36.93 -7.18
N PHE A 557 19.65 -38.08 -6.74
CA PHE A 557 19.27 -39.20 -7.59
C PHE A 557 20.40 -39.76 -8.50
N ASN A 558 21.66 -39.62 -8.07
CA ASN A 558 22.81 -40.23 -8.75
C ASN A 558 23.06 -41.70 -8.35
N ASP A 559 22.45 -42.17 -7.25
CA ASP A 559 22.63 -43.53 -6.73
C ASP A 559 21.32 -44.33 -6.78
N GLU A 560 21.24 -45.26 -7.74
CA GLU A 560 20.07 -46.13 -7.95
C GLU A 560 19.69 -46.97 -6.73
N SER A 561 20.64 -47.30 -5.86
CA SER A 561 20.35 -48.11 -4.66
C SER A 561 19.47 -47.38 -3.65
N LEU A 562 19.46 -46.03 -3.67
CA LEU A 562 18.67 -45.23 -2.75
C LEU A 562 17.16 -45.33 -3.03
N LEU A 563 16.75 -45.71 -4.25
CA LEU A 563 15.32 -45.83 -4.58
C LEU A 563 14.60 -46.91 -3.77
N SER A 564 15.23 -48.09 -3.60
CA SER A 564 14.65 -49.17 -2.79
C SER A 564 14.81 -48.94 -1.29
N ASP A 565 15.84 -48.18 -0.89
CA ASP A 565 16.23 -48.03 0.50
C ASP A 565 15.51 -46.86 1.19
N ARG A 566 15.29 -45.76 0.45
CA ARG A 566 14.76 -44.49 0.99
C ARG A 566 13.31 -44.21 0.62
N TYR A 567 12.79 -44.85 -0.42
CA TYR A 567 11.44 -44.57 -0.92
C TYR A 567 10.54 -45.80 -0.89
N VAL A 568 9.26 -45.54 -0.62
CA VAL A 568 8.18 -46.51 -0.67
C VAL A 568 7.44 -46.33 -1.98
N ILE A 569 7.55 -47.35 -2.84
CA ILE A 569 6.81 -47.47 -4.09
C ILE A 569 5.83 -48.63 -3.93
N PRO A 570 4.50 -48.39 -3.97
CA PRO A 570 3.52 -49.48 -3.96
C PRO A 570 3.76 -50.45 -5.13
N GLU A 571 3.50 -51.74 -4.92
CA GLU A 571 3.82 -52.83 -5.89
C GLU A 571 3.26 -52.55 -7.30
N ASP A 572 2.04 -52.02 -7.37
CA ASP A 572 1.35 -51.61 -8.59
C ASP A 572 2.08 -50.52 -9.41
N TYR A 573 3.04 -49.81 -8.79
CA TYR A 573 3.82 -48.73 -9.40
C TYR A 573 5.32 -49.03 -9.47
N SER A 574 5.75 -50.28 -9.22
CA SER A 574 7.17 -50.68 -9.22
C SER A 574 7.91 -50.40 -10.53
N SER A 575 7.20 -50.38 -11.67
CA SER A 575 7.76 -50.04 -12.99
C SER A 575 7.63 -48.56 -13.38
N ALA A 576 7.05 -47.73 -12.50
CA ALA A 576 6.72 -46.34 -12.77
C ALA A 576 7.84 -45.33 -12.44
N TRP A 577 8.86 -45.78 -11.71
CA TRP A 577 9.95 -44.94 -11.22
C TRP A 577 11.29 -45.58 -11.58
N SER A 578 12.19 -44.78 -12.14
CA SER A 578 13.56 -45.17 -12.48
C SER A 578 14.48 -43.97 -12.29
N ILE A 579 15.77 -44.22 -12.09
CA ILE A 579 16.79 -43.19 -12.30
C ILE A 579 17.30 -43.34 -13.74
N GLU A 580 17.31 -42.23 -14.48
CA GLU A 580 17.84 -42.16 -15.83
C GLU A 580 18.76 -40.95 -15.89
N ASP A 581 19.98 -41.10 -16.42
CA ASP A 581 20.95 -40.00 -16.57
C ASP A 581 21.10 -39.12 -15.30
N GLY A 582 21.16 -39.74 -14.12
CA GLY A 582 21.38 -39.06 -12.83
C GLY A 582 20.20 -38.27 -12.28
N HIS A 583 18.97 -38.53 -12.72
CA HIS A 583 17.77 -37.91 -12.17
C HIS A 583 16.60 -38.90 -12.06
N LEU A 584 15.65 -38.62 -11.17
CA LEU A 584 14.46 -39.46 -10.98
C LEU A 584 13.44 -39.22 -12.09
N VAL A 585 13.03 -40.28 -12.78
CA VAL A 585 11.98 -40.25 -13.79
C VAL A 585 10.73 -40.93 -13.25
N GLY A 586 9.62 -40.19 -13.21
CA GLY A 586 8.30 -40.72 -12.86
C GLY A 586 7.37 -40.75 -14.07
N LYS A 587 6.65 -41.85 -14.29
CA LYS A 587 5.66 -42.00 -15.37
C LYS A 587 4.37 -42.67 -14.88
N GLN A 588 3.23 -42.31 -15.44
CA GLN A 588 1.97 -43.01 -15.16
C GLN A 588 1.97 -44.38 -15.85
N VAL A 589 1.71 -45.45 -15.12
CA VAL A 589 1.66 -46.83 -15.65
C VAL A 589 0.25 -47.45 -15.66
N SER A 590 -0.76 -46.69 -15.19
CA SER A 590 -2.16 -47.10 -15.11
C SER A 590 -3.09 -45.95 -15.46
N ASP A 591 -4.10 -46.18 -16.30
CA ASP A 591 -5.06 -45.15 -16.72
C ASP A 591 -6.00 -44.69 -15.59
N LYS A 592 -6.07 -45.43 -14.48
CA LYS A 592 -7.01 -45.16 -13.38
C LYS A 592 -6.45 -44.20 -12.33
N HIS A 593 -5.17 -44.30 -11.98
CA HIS A 593 -4.54 -43.57 -10.89
C HIS A 593 -3.12 -43.12 -11.27
N GLY A 594 -2.67 -41.97 -10.76
CA GLY A 594 -1.30 -41.49 -10.95
C GLY A 594 -0.29 -42.35 -10.19
N SER A 595 0.93 -42.48 -10.72
CA SER A 595 2.00 -43.27 -10.09
C SER A 595 2.55 -42.55 -8.86
N VAL A 596 2.83 -43.31 -7.79
CA VAL A 596 3.14 -42.79 -6.45
C VAL A 596 4.54 -43.23 -6.01
N ILE A 597 5.32 -42.28 -5.49
CA ILE A 597 6.56 -42.54 -4.72
C ILE A 597 6.55 -41.67 -3.46
N ARG A 598 7.01 -42.22 -2.33
CA ARG A 598 7.00 -41.50 -1.05
C ARG A 598 8.27 -41.76 -0.25
N ALA A 599 8.85 -40.72 0.34
CA ALA A 599 9.83 -40.82 1.41
C ALA A 599 9.10 -40.80 2.77
N GLU A 600 9.54 -41.62 3.72
CA GLU A 600 9.08 -41.56 5.11
C GLU A 600 10.07 -40.75 5.94
N LEU A 601 9.63 -39.59 6.43
CA LEU A 601 10.43 -38.66 7.20
C LEU A 601 9.52 -37.83 8.09
N ASP A 602 9.89 -37.72 9.37
CA ASP A 602 9.17 -36.90 10.33
C ASP A 602 9.60 -35.44 10.23
N PHE A 603 8.65 -34.54 9.97
CA PHE A 603 8.86 -33.10 10.00
C PHE A 603 7.59 -32.35 10.42
N ARG A 604 7.74 -31.06 10.74
CA ARG A 604 6.63 -30.19 11.14
C ARG A 604 6.61 -28.93 10.28
N ASP A 605 7.45 -27.97 10.65
CA ASP A 605 7.84 -26.84 9.82
C ASP A 605 8.93 -27.33 8.87
N VAL A 606 8.74 -27.11 7.58
CA VAL A 606 9.56 -27.74 6.56
C VAL A 606 9.79 -26.79 5.39
N ASP A 607 10.99 -26.83 4.84
CA ASP A 607 11.39 -26.17 3.60
C ASP A 607 11.83 -27.26 2.63
N ILE A 608 10.99 -27.54 1.64
CA ILE A 608 11.17 -28.58 0.64
C ILE A 608 11.56 -27.90 -0.66
N GLN A 609 12.58 -28.40 -1.33
CA GLN A 609 13.01 -27.93 -2.64
C GLN A 609 13.31 -29.13 -3.52
N PHE A 610 12.96 -29.03 -4.79
CA PHE A 610 13.41 -29.95 -5.84
C PHE A 610 13.32 -29.25 -7.18
N ASP A 611 14.13 -29.74 -8.11
CA ASP A 611 14.04 -29.37 -9.50
C ASP A 611 13.12 -30.34 -10.23
N PHE A 612 12.44 -29.86 -11.26
CA PHE A 612 11.55 -30.68 -12.07
C PHE A 612 11.57 -30.24 -13.53
N ARG A 613 11.28 -31.19 -14.42
CA ARG A 613 11.15 -30.94 -15.86
C ARG A 613 10.03 -31.79 -16.46
N PHE A 614 9.10 -31.14 -17.17
CA PHE A 614 8.02 -31.84 -17.86
C PHE A 614 8.52 -32.52 -19.15
N ARG A 615 8.30 -33.84 -19.29
CA ARG A 615 8.54 -34.64 -20.51
C ARG A 615 7.24 -35.22 -21.08
N GLY A 616 6.24 -34.34 -21.21
CA GLY A 616 4.94 -34.66 -21.82
C GLY A 616 3.84 -35.07 -20.84
N ALA A 617 4.13 -35.15 -19.54
CA ALA A 617 3.10 -35.26 -18.53
C ALA A 617 2.24 -33.98 -18.45
N THR A 618 1.01 -34.12 -17.96
CA THR A 618 0.07 -32.99 -17.86
C THR A 618 0.11 -32.34 -16.47
N ARG A 619 0.49 -33.11 -15.45
CA ARG A 619 0.59 -32.62 -14.07
C ARG A 619 1.42 -33.57 -13.19
N PHE A 620 2.02 -33.03 -12.15
CA PHE A 620 2.38 -33.80 -10.96
C PHE A 620 1.82 -33.15 -9.70
N ASN A 621 1.88 -33.92 -8.62
CA ASN A 621 1.63 -33.43 -7.29
C ASN A 621 2.83 -33.75 -6.41
N PHE A 622 3.18 -32.82 -5.54
CA PHE A 622 3.98 -33.10 -4.36
C PHE A 622 3.03 -33.13 -3.16
N VAL A 623 2.96 -34.26 -2.48
CA VAL A 623 1.98 -34.49 -1.41
C VAL A 623 2.70 -34.74 -0.10
N ILE A 624 2.16 -34.19 0.99
CA ILE A 624 2.62 -34.41 2.35
C ILE A 624 1.50 -35.07 3.14
N ASP A 625 1.85 -36.18 3.77
CA ASP A 625 0.94 -37.15 4.35
C ASP A 625 1.27 -37.37 5.85
N ASP A 626 0.25 -37.80 6.60
CA ASP A 626 0.38 -38.45 7.89
C ASP A 626 -0.41 -39.76 7.88
N LYS A 627 0.32 -40.89 7.94
CA LYS A 627 -0.30 -42.23 7.94
C LYS A 627 -1.23 -42.49 9.13
N ASN A 628 -1.13 -41.69 10.19
CA ASN A 628 -1.94 -41.82 11.39
C ASN A 628 -3.18 -40.91 11.40
N GLU A 629 -3.34 -40.04 10.40
CA GLU A 629 -4.48 -39.13 10.33
C GLU A 629 -5.69 -39.80 9.65
N ALA A 630 -6.60 -40.34 10.47
CA ALA A 630 -7.77 -41.08 9.99
C ALA A 630 -8.89 -40.18 9.46
N SER A 631 -8.88 -38.86 9.72
CA SER A 631 -9.94 -37.95 9.26
C SER A 631 -9.82 -37.57 7.77
N VAL A 632 -8.74 -37.97 7.11
CA VAL A 632 -8.42 -37.58 5.73
C VAL A 632 -8.14 -38.82 4.88
N HIS A 633 -8.50 -38.76 3.60
CA HIS A 633 -8.26 -39.85 2.67
C HIS A 633 -6.77 -40.06 2.44
N ALA A 634 -6.29 -41.31 2.61
CA ALA A 634 -4.90 -41.73 2.41
C ALA A 634 -3.86 -40.95 3.25
N GLY A 635 -4.28 -40.30 4.35
CA GLY A 635 -3.39 -39.50 5.19
C GLY A 635 -3.00 -38.14 4.61
N HIS A 636 -3.61 -37.69 3.50
CA HIS A 636 -3.25 -36.43 2.85
C HIS A 636 -3.48 -35.20 3.74
N ILE A 637 -2.39 -34.52 4.08
CA ILE A 637 -2.40 -33.30 4.91
C ILE A 637 -2.38 -32.06 4.03
N CYS A 638 -1.47 -32.01 3.06
CA CYS A 638 -1.39 -30.91 2.12
C CYS A 638 -0.69 -31.32 0.82
N ARG A 639 -0.88 -30.52 -0.23
CA ARG A 639 -0.27 -30.75 -1.53
C ARG A 639 0.13 -29.48 -2.24
N ALA A 640 1.06 -29.63 -3.17
CA ALA A 640 1.22 -28.76 -4.32
C ALA A 640 0.87 -29.54 -5.59
N SER A 641 0.03 -28.98 -6.45
CA SER A 641 -0.33 -29.54 -7.77
C SER A 641 0.20 -28.61 -8.85
N ILE A 642 0.98 -29.17 -9.78
CA ILE A 642 1.71 -28.40 -10.77
C ILE A 642 1.39 -28.93 -12.16
N SER A 643 1.05 -28.01 -13.06
CA SER A 643 0.86 -28.22 -14.49
C SER A 643 1.57 -27.09 -15.25
N PRO A 644 1.81 -27.21 -16.56
CA PRO A 644 2.52 -26.18 -17.32
C PRO A 644 1.97 -24.76 -17.18
N ASN A 645 0.66 -24.62 -16.95
CA ASN A 645 -0.03 -23.32 -16.92
C ASN A 645 -0.57 -22.93 -15.54
N GLN A 646 -0.43 -23.79 -14.53
CA GLN A 646 -1.05 -23.57 -13.23
C GLN A 646 -0.28 -24.27 -12.11
N LEU A 647 -0.08 -23.53 -11.02
CA LEU A 647 0.40 -24.04 -9.74
C LEU A 647 -0.69 -23.84 -8.68
N MET A 648 -0.97 -24.88 -7.90
CA MET A 648 -1.92 -24.84 -6.80
C MET A 648 -1.29 -25.41 -5.54
N ILE A 649 -1.49 -24.77 -4.40
CA ILE A 649 -1.22 -25.34 -3.08
C ILE A 649 -2.52 -25.49 -2.30
N GLY A 650 -2.66 -26.56 -1.54
CA GLY A 650 -3.90 -26.89 -0.88
C GLY A 650 -3.72 -27.57 0.47
N ASP A 651 -4.61 -27.24 1.39
CA ASP A 651 -4.86 -27.95 2.64
C ASP A 651 -5.82 -29.09 2.37
N ASP A 652 -5.30 -30.31 2.35
CA ASP A 652 -6.08 -31.51 2.13
C ASP A 652 -6.83 -31.96 3.39
N LYS A 653 -6.27 -31.63 4.56
CA LYS A 653 -6.84 -32.00 5.85
C LYS A 653 -8.14 -31.29 6.15
N GLU A 654 -8.22 -30.01 5.82
CA GLU A 654 -9.46 -29.24 5.93
C GLU A 654 -10.24 -29.15 4.62
N GLY A 655 -9.60 -29.48 3.50
CA GLY A 655 -10.16 -29.32 2.17
C GLY A 655 -10.58 -30.64 1.53
N ALA A 656 -10.17 -30.84 0.29
CA ALA A 656 -10.76 -31.81 -0.62
C ALA A 656 -10.58 -33.29 -0.20
N MET A 657 -9.63 -33.61 0.68
CA MET A 657 -9.36 -34.97 1.13
C MET A 657 -9.91 -35.28 2.52
N ASN A 658 -10.44 -34.28 3.24
CA ASN A 658 -11.22 -34.52 4.44
C ASN A 658 -12.39 -35.46 4.12
N LEU A 659 -12.58 -36.54 4.89
CA LEU A 659 -13.55 -37.58 4.56
C LEU A 659 -15.00 -37.06 4.57
N GLU A 660 -15.30 -36.09 5.44
CA GLU A 660 -16.62 -35.46 5.48
C GLU A 660 -16.85 -34.57 4.25
N VAL A 661 -15.88 -33.73 3.90
CA VAL A 661 -15.92 -32.89 2.70
C VAL A 661 -16.06 -33.74 1.44
N ARG A 662 -15.33 -34.86 1.38
CA ARG A 662 -15.39 -35.80 0.26
C ARG A 662 -16.76 -36.47 0.15
N LYS A 663 -17.39 -36.84 1.29
CA LYS A 663 -18.76 -37.36 1.33
C LYS A 663 -19.76 -36.29 0.84
N GLN A 664 -19.63 -35.05 1.29
CA GLN A 664 -20.48 -33.94 0.84
C GLN A 664 -20.34 -33.70 -0.67
N ARG A 665 -19.12 -33.71 -1.23
CA ARG A 665 -18.88 -33.57 -2.67
C ARG A 665 -19.48 -34.69 -3.53
N GLN A 666 -19.74 -35.85 -2.94
CA GLN A 666 -20.35 -37.00 -3.62
C GLN A 666 -21.87 -37.09 -3.41
N ALA A 667 -22.43 -36.26 -2.53
CA ALA A 667 -23.85 -36.23 -2.25
C ALA A 667 -24.61 -35.55 -3.41
N THR A 668 -25.71 -36.17 -3.83
CA THR A 668 -26.58 -35.65 -4.90
C THR A 668 -27.77 -34.85 -4.35
N ASP A 669 -27.87 -34.73 -3.03
CA ASP A 669 -29.02 -34.23 -2.27
C ASP A 669 -28.69 -33.08 -1.31
N LEU A 670 -27.56 -32.38 -1.50
CA LEU A 670 -27.21 -31.21 -0.69
C LEU A 670 -28.25 -30.09 -0.85
N THR A 671 -28.59 -29.44 0.27
CA THR A 671 -29.32 -28.16 0.23
C THR A 671 -28.46 -27.05 -0.36
N ALA A 672 -29.07 -25.96 -0.82
CA ALA A 672 -28.33 -24.80 -1.35
C ALA A 672 -27.33 -24.21 -0.32
N GLU A 673 -27.74 -24.13 0.95
CA GLU A 673 -26.88 -23.66 2.05
C GLU A 673 -25.69 -24.59 2.28
N GLN A 674 -25.90 -25.91 2.21
CA GLN A 674 -24.82 -26.89 2.35
C GLN A 674 -23.86 -26.85 1.17
N ALA A 675 -24.37 -26.67 -0.05
CA ALA A 675 -23.54 -26.51 -1.24
C ALA A 675 -22.69 -25.22 -1.18
N GLU A 676 -23.27 -24.11 -0.74
CA GLU A 676 -22.56 -22.84 -0.57
C GLU A 676 -21.47 -22.94 0.52
N ALA A 677 -21.79 -23.54 1.67
CA ALA A 677 -20.81 -23.77 2.74
C ALA A 677 -19.66 -24.68 2.30
N LEU A 678 -19.96 -25.71 1.49
CA LEU A 678 -18.97 -26.61 0.90
C LEU A 678 -18.05 -25.86 -0.06
N GLU A 679 -18.60 -25.06 -0.97
CA GLU A 679 -17.81 -24.24 -1.91
C GLU A 679 -16.94 -23.21 -1.17
N ALA A 680 -17.49 -22.51 -0.16
CA ALA A 680 -16.72 -21.58 0.67
C ALA A 680 -15.56 -22.29 1.42
N ARG A 681 -15.77 -23.52 1.89
CA ARG A 681 -14.71 -24.33 2.52
C ARG A 681 -13.65 -24.77 1.50
N LEU A 682 -14.03 -25.19 0.31
CA LEU A 682 -13.09 -25.58 -0.75
C LEU A 682 -12.31 -24.37 -1.28
N ALA A 683 -12.93 -23.20 -1.38
CA ALA A 683 -12.28 -21.97 -1.80
C ALA A 683 -11.20 -21.51 -0.82
N ARG A 684 -11.45 -21.57 0.49
CA ARG A 684 -10.47 -21.14 1.52
C ARG A 684 -9.33 -22.13 1.77
N THR A 685 -9.43 -23.37 1.28
CA THR A 685 -8.45 -24.45 1.53
C THR A 685 -7.52 -24.70 0.35
N ARG A 686 -7.59 -23.88 -0.70
CA ARG A 686 -6.67 -23.95 -1.85
C ARG A 686 -6.31 -22.55 -2.33
N SER A 687 -5.12 -22.40 -2.88
CA SER A 687 -4.68 -21.19 -3.56
C SER A 687 -4.05 -21.60 -4.89
N SER A 688 -4.55 -21.03 -5.98
CA SER A 688 -4.09 -21.35 -7.33
C SER A 688 -3.66 -20.09 -8.06
N VAL A 689 -2.57 -20.20 -8.82
CA VAL A 689 -1.98 -19.11 -9.59
C VAL A 689 -1.65 -19.62 -10.99
N SER A 690 -1.90 -18.79 -12.00
CA SER A 690 -1.44 -19.04 -13.36
C SER A 690 0.08 -18.86 -13.43
N VAL A 691 0.77 -19.85 -13.97
CA VAL A 691 2.23 -19.82 -14.17
C VAL A 691 2.53 -20.19 -15.61
N LYS A 692 3.76 -19.94 -16.07
CA LYS A 692 4.24 -20.42 -17.36
C LYS A 692 5.50 -21.25 -17.13
N ILE A 693 5.36 -22.56 -17.24
CA ILE A 693 6.44 -23.53 -17.11
C ILE A 693 6.68 -24.12 -18.50
N GLU A 694 7.88 -23.92 -19.04
CA GLU A 694 8.22 -24.37 -20.38
C GLU A 694 8.54 -25.87 -20.37
N PRO A 695 7.82 -26.71 -21.13
CA PRO A 695 8.13 -28.14 -21.22
C PRO A 695 9.57 -28.37 -21.71
N GLY A 696 10.25 -29.36 -21.12
CA GLY A 696 11.65 -29.66 -21.45
C GLY A 696 12.70 -28.76 -20.78
N GLN A 697 12.30 -27.72 -20.02
CA GLN A 697 13.22 -26.94 -19.19
C GLN A 697 13.16 -27.40 -17.72
N TRP A 698 14.30 -27.30 -17.04
CA TRP A 698 14.38 -27.48 -15.60
C TRP A 698 13.89 -26.22 -14.89
N HIS A 699 13.07 -26.43 -13.87
CA HIS A 699 12.57 -25.39 -12.98
C HIS A 699 12.74 -25.84 -11.53
N THR A 700 12.91 -24.90 -10.62
CA THR A 700 13.02 -25.18 -9.19
C THR A 700 11.69 -24.88 -8.50
N LEU A 701 11.10 -25.88 -7.84
CA LEU A 701 9.97 -25.68 -6.94
C LEU A 701 10.45 -25.73 -5.50
N ARG A 702 10.09 -24.69 -4.73
CA ARG A 702 10.31 -24.67 -3.29
C ARG A 702 8.99 -24.49 -2.55
N LEU A 703 8.69 -25.39 -1.62
CA LEU A 703 7.53 -25.35 -0.74
C LEU A 703 8.00 -25.09 0.68
N ARG A 704 7.50 -24.02 1.30
CA ARG A 704 7.81 -23.70 2.70
C ARG A 704 6.56 -23.73 3.54
N ILE A 705 6.53 -24.62 4.52
CA ILE A 705 5.48 -24.71 5.53
C ILE A 705 6.03 -24.22 6.87
N ARG A 706 5.33 -23.27 7.47
CA ARG A 706 5.62 -22.78 8.81
C ARG A 706 4.32 -22.57 9.57
N GLY A 707 4.12 -23.35 10.62
CA GLY A 707 2.84 -23.40 11.32
C GLY A 707 1.71 -23.69 10.34
N ASP A 708 0.73 -22.79 10.30
CA ASP A 708 -0.47 -22.86 9.47
C ASP A 708 -0.32 -22.18 8.10
N ILE A 709 0.91 -21.86 7.63
CA ILE A 709 1.13 -21.20 6.34
C ILE A 709 1.98 -22.09 5.43
N MET A 710 1.53 -22.28 4.20
CA MET A 710 2.29 -22.85 3.09
C MET A 710 2.56 -21.78 2.03
N LYS A 711 3.80 -21.71 1.56
CA LYS A 711 4.23 -20.85 0.44
C LYS A 711 4.85 -21.70 -0.66
N ALA A 712 4.61 -21.34 -1.91
CA ALA A 712 5.27 -21.93 -3.05
C ALA A 712 6.09 -20.86 -3.80
N PHE A 713 7.31 -21.24 -4.15
CA PHE A 713 8.23 -20.45 -4.95
C PHE A 713 8.58 -21.25 -6.21
N LEU A 714 8.47 -20.61 -7.36
CA LEU A 714 8.92 -21.15 -8.64
C LEU A 714 10.11 -20.29 -9.10
N ASP A 715 11.25 -20.91 -9.33
CA ASP A 715 12.50 -20.25 -9.73
C ASP A 715 12.83 -19.05 -8.82
N ASP A 716 12.85 -19.33 -7.51
CA ASP A 716 13.05 -18.37 -6.40
C ASP A 716 12.02 -17.24 -6.24
N THR A 717 11.02 -17.17 -7.12
CA THR A 717 9.93 -16.19 -7.04
C THR A 717 8.75 -16.78 -6.28
N GLN A 718 8.29 -16.13 -5.21
CA GLN A 718 7.08 -16.56 -4.50
C GLN A 718 5.85 -16.37 -5.39
N VAL A 719 5.26 -17.46 -5.87
CA VAL A 719 4.12 -17.43 -6.80
C VAL A 719 2.78 -17.54 -6.09
N THR A 720 2.72 -18.22 -4.93
CA THR A 720 1.49 -18.28 -4.13
C THR A 720 1.76 -18.56 -2.65
N SER A 721 0.78 -18.24 -1.81
CA SER A 721 0.75 -18.51 -0.38
C SER A 721 -0.67 -18.85 0.04
N LEU A 722 -0.80 -19.76 1.00
CA LEU A 722 -2.06 -20.16 1.60
C LEU A 722 -1.87 -20.31 3.11
N ARG A 723 -2.81 -19.77 3.89
CA ARG A 723 -2.88 -20.02 5.33
C ARG A 723 -4.08 -20.93 5.60
N SER A 724 -3.84 -22.07 6.24
CA SER A 724 -4.88 -23.02 6.59
C SER A 724 -4.45 -23.90 7.76
N PRO A 725 -5.32 -24.22 8.72
CA PRO A 725 -4.92 -24.88 9.96
C PRO A 725 -4.42 -26.32 9.76
N GLY A 726 -4.77 -26.99 8.66
CA GLY A 726 -4.22 -28.30 8.33
C GLY A 726 -2.71 -28.29 8.06
N PHE A 727 -2.11 -27.16 7.69
CA PHE A 727 -0.64 -27.07 7.58
C PHE A 727 0.05 -27.14 8.94
N ALA A 728 -0.61 -26.68 10.01
CA ALA A 728 -0.10 -26.76 11.38
C ALA A 728 -0.26 -28.16 11.99
N HIS A 729 -0.63 -29.16 11.18
CA HIS A 729 -0.81 -30.54 11.65
C HIS A 729 0.44 -31.03 12.40
N PRO A 730 0.28 -31.54 13.64
CA PRO A 730 1.39 -31.80 14.58
C PRO A 730 2.40 -32.84 14.11
N THR A 731 2.02 -33.69 13.16
CA THR A 731 2.81 -34.80 12.66
C THR A 731 2.72 -34.85 11.14
N LYS A 732 3.85 -34.82 10.43
CA LYS A 732 3.90 -35.10 8.99
C LYS A 732 5.03 -36.10 8.84
N ASN A 733 4.72 -37.30 8.39
CA ASN A 733 5.66 -38.43 8.43
C ASN A 733 5.94 -39.05 7.07
N LYS A 734 5.37 -38.47 6.01
CA LYS A 734 5.50 -38.99 4.66
C LYS A 734 5.34 -37.87 3.64
N CYS A 735 6.14 -37.87 2.58
CA CYS A 735 5.94 -36.95 1.46
C CYS A 735 6.45 -37.54 0.15
N GLY A 736 6.04 -36.99 -0.99
CA GLY A 736 6.62 -37.35 -2.28
C GLY A 736 5.72 -37.08 -3.46
N PHE A 737 6.13 -37.64 -4.59
CA PHE A 737 5.60 -37.27 -5.90
C PHE A 737 4.43 -38.17 -6.33
N THR A 738 3.49 -37.58 -7.06
CA THR A 738 2.43 -38.30 -7.77
C THR A 738 2.34 -37.77 -9.20
N VAL A 739 2.67 -38.60 -10.19
CA VAL A 739 2.73 -38.21 -11.61
C VAL A 739 1.47 -38.67 -12.35
N ASN A 740 0.91 -37.79 -13.19
CA ASN A 740 -0.18 -38.12 -14.10
C ASN A 740 0.19 -37.69 -15.54
N GLY A 741 -0.03 -38.58 -16.51
CA GLY A 741 0.36 -38.43 -17.91
C GLY A 741 1.66 -39.17 -18.23
N GLN A 742 2.42 -38.66 -19.21
CA GLN A 742 3.72 -39.22 -19.60
C GLN A 742 4.78 -38.96 -18.49
N SER A 743 6.05 -38.72 -18.84
CA SER A 743 7.11 -38.63 -17.84
C SER A 743 7.31 -37.21 -17.28
N ILE A 744 7.81 -37.17 -16.05
CA ILE A 744 8.35 -35.98 -15.37
C ILE A 744 9.66 -36.39 -14.72
N ASP A 745 10.63 -35.51 -14.86
CA ASP A 745 11.93 -35.67 -14.23
C ASP A 745 11.96 -34.84 -12.95
N PHE A 746 12.63 -35.37 -11.91
CA PHE A 746 12.88 -34.72 -10.65
C PHE A 746 14.35 -34.83 -10.29
N ASP A 747 14.91 -33.76 -9.73
CA ASP A 747 16.30 -33.70 -9.31
C ASP A 747 16.47 -32.81 -8.06
N ASN A 748 17.62 -32.86 -7.40
CA ASN A 748 18.02 -31.99 -6.28
C ASN A 748 16.97 -31.91 -5.16
N PHE A 749 16.44 -33.05 -4.73
CA PHE A 749 15.37 -33.11 -3.73
C PHE A 749 15.94 -32.93 -2.33
N VAL A 750 15.66 -31.77 -1.72
CA VAL A 750 16.15 -31.39 -0.39
C VAL A 750 15.00 -31.05 0.53
N ILE A 751 15.00 -31.64 1.72
CA ILE A 751 14.10 -31.28 2.82
C ILE A 751 14.92 -30.69 3.94
N ARG A 752 14.54 -29.49 4.38
CA ARG A 752 15.15 -28.79 5.50
C ARG A 752 14.14 -28.58 6.60
N GLN A 753 14.59 -28.73 7.83
CA GLN A 753 13.77 -28.48 9.02
C GLN A 753 14.29 -27.27 9.77
N LEU A 754 13.37 -26.55 10.40
CA LEU A 754 13.69 -25.39 11.23
C LEU A 754 14.29 -25.85 12.57
N GLU A 755 15.51 -25.45 12.88
CA GLU A 755 16.16 -25.80 14.16
C GLU A 755 15.36 -25.26 15.36
N THR A 756 14.97 -26.15 16.28
CA THR A 756 14.25 -25.75 17.50
C THR A 756 15.20 -25.09 18.51
N ALA A 757 14.65 -24.34 19.47
CA ALA A 757 15.46 -23.62 20.46
C ALA A 757 16.25 -24.55 21.42
N ASN A 758 15.83 -25.82 21.57
CA ASN A 758 16.50 -26.79 22.44
C ASN A 758 17.68 -27.50 21.74
N GLU A 759 17.62 -27.71 20.42
CA GLU A 759 18.71 -28.36 19.65
C GLU A 759 19.95 -27.46 19.53
N ARG A 760 19.76 -26.14 19.50
CA ARG A 760 20.85 -25.15 19.52
C ARG A 760 21.69 -25.18 20.80
N LYS A 761 21.17 -25.70 21.92
CA LYS A 761 21.93 -25.84 23.18
C LYS A 761 22.91 -27.02 23.11
N LEU A 762 22.51 -28.13 22.51
CA LEU A 762 23.31 -29.37 22.41
C LEU A 762 24.48 -29.26 21.42
N GLU A 763 24.32 -28.50 20.34
CA GLU A 763 25.40 -28.30 19.35
C GLU A 763 26.50 -27.37 19.89
N THR A 764 26.13 -26.38 20.70
CA THR A 764 27.08 -25.49 21.39
C THR A 764 27.94 -26.26 22.41
N GLU A 765 27.37 -27.26 23.09
CA GLU A 765 28.07 -28.14 24.04
C GLU A 765 28.98 -29.18 23.35
N ARG A 766 28.62 -29.68 22.16
CA ARG A 766 29.47 -30.60 21.37
C ARG A 766 30.68 -29.94 20.74
N THR A 767 30.61 -28.66 20.39
CA THR A 767 31.77 -27.90 19.87
C THR A 767 32.80 -27.57 20.95
N THR A 768 32.43 -27.56 22.23
CA THR A 768 33.36 -27.29 23.33
C THR A 768 34.21 -28.49 23.75
N ASP A 769 33.88 -29.70 23.32
CA ASP A 769 34.63 -30.94 23.67
C ASP A 769 35.69 -31.36 22.63
N LYS A 770 35.84 -30.63 21.51
CA LYS A 770 36.94 -30.85 20.54
C LYS A 770 38.14 -29.91 20.73
N HIS A 771 38.11 -29.07 21.76
CA HIS A 771 39.22 -28.20 22.17
C HIS A 771 39.53 -28.33 23.67
N LYS A 772 39.62 -29.59 24.14
CA LYS A 772 40.35 -29.95 25.36
C LYS A 772 41.27 -31.13 25.08
#